data_AF-A0A1Y3MRQ4-F1
#
_entry.id   AF-A0A1Y3MRQ4-F1
#
_cell.length_a   1.000
_cell.length_b   1.000
_cell.length_c   1.000
_cell.angle_alpha   90.00
_cell.angle_beta   90.00
_cell.angle_gamma   90.00
#
_symmetry.space_group_name_H-M   'P 1'
#
loop_
_entity.id
_entity.type
_entity.pdbx_description
1 polymer ?
#
loop_
_entity_poly.entity_id
_entity_poly.type
_entity_poly.pdbx_seq_one_letter_code
_entity_poly.pdbx_strand_id
1 'polypeptide(L)'
;MSEQPFTYDVTVHSNISLIGNKNGTVFDYKNDKKGRLIFHYYDNKGAIIKMENISFENFNSSGLTEIDIIILYSSTDNIFFIVNKCNIKNNNYRFIRIYYTCNTPSHSNPSIIFNDCNFINNDLGIIKIVHFYNIRHEDLNKCLPVVFNNNNFINNKGLFLPHFSTIVLNNCHISNVEIAKDENDYATFFYSTNTHEDLIINNSVFNNINIKSVYPLVIGDNINLEIKNTTFSNCYTEYGYLFDIKNTEKMFSKQKVSIYNSTFSDICTLFYTDKMKFEISNSKFENITKKESLPLLSNSKYSVFTIKNTVFQNLKLSYGLFDEEAKYTLNNGEVHKKLSINNAKIRNSISNGSFIKIVGDSNEITINNSYINNIKAYGQIIENKSKKTKTILSNINFDYNINKNKLDCGNIYFTNYINLIIENSKFSNNYCENNGGVICINGFSDINVNITSNIFNKNSALNGGSLFIKEGLIPPNRYNTYNIHNNYFTNNTAKNFGGAIYSEFNCTYISDSGNNTITYNNAGIAGGGMFSSGLMGKTLVENNQLIFANNTVNSNINNYSSIPSYVLLNTTLTKKSNNIITGAVLPLKFLLYDEYNNIIEDSTMYYSNLNIKNDVELRFDDIEITVSECGVNQIKMYNHNGILYCEDPLCKPGCPVGESAICIPYYKELINNIEKNRCKCLPGWVGNKCENKNLINFR
;
A
#
# COMPACT_ATOMS: atom_id res chain seq x y z
N MET A 1 -38.10 9.14 -58.90
CA MET A 1 -37.59 10.38 -58.28
C MET A 1 -36.45 10.95 -59.14
N SER A 2 -36.72 11.25 -60.41
CA SER A 2 -35.72 11.82 -61.34
C SER A 2 -35.72 13.35 -61.39
N GLU A 3 -36.48 14.03 -60.52
CA GLU A 3 -36.67 15.49 -60.59
C GLU A 3 -36.35 16.26 -59.29
N GLN A 4 -35.84 15.60 -58.24
CA GLN A 4 -35.42 16.35 -57.05
C GLN A 4 -34.08 17.05 -57.29
N PRO A 5 -33.95 18.35 -56.96
CA PRO A 5 -32.69 19.06 -57.02
C PRO A 5 -31.66 18.40 -56.10
N PHE A 6 -30.39 18.56 -56.44
CA PHE A 6 -29.30 18.01 -55.61
C PHE A 6 -29.31 18.56 -54.19
N THR A 7 -29.65 19.84 -54.05
CA THR A 7 -29.61 20.57 -52.78
C THR A 7 -30.78 21.55 -52.73
N TYR A 8 -31.40 21.67 -51.56
CA TYR A 8 -32.28 22.80 -51.24
C TYR A 8 -31.51 23.77 -50.35
N ASP A 9 -31.30 24.98 -50.86
CA ASP A 9 -30.60 26.06 -50.17
C ASP A 9 -31.63 27.12 -49.72
N VAL A 10 -31.67 27.41 -48.42
CA VAL A 10 -32.69 28.26 -47.79
C VAL A 10 -32.05 29.31 -46.89
N THR A 11 -32.26 30.58 -47.23
CA THR A 11 -31.95 31.69 -46.33
C THR A 11 -33.02 31.84 -45.25
N VAL A 12 -32.59 31.86 -43.98
CA VAL A 12 -33.49 31.93 -42.83
C VAL A 12 -33.71 33.39 -42.44
N HIS A 13 -34.87 33.96 -42.80
CA HIS A 13 -35.27 35.33 -42.40
C HIS A 13 -36.38 35.37 -41.34
N SER A 14 -37.03 34.24 -41.10
CA SER A 14 -38.13 34.07 -40.15
C SER A 14 -38.21 32.60 -39.72
N ASN A 15 -39.10 32.28 -38.77
CA ASN A 15 -39.26 30.91 -38.30
C ASN A 15 -39.74 29.99 -39.43
N ILE A 16 -39.10 28.83 -39.55
CA ILE A 16 -39.43 27.80 -40.56
C ILE A 16 -39.88 26.55 -39.82
N SER A 17 -40.94 25.89 -40.31
CA SER A 17 -41.41 24.62 -39.75
C SER A 17 -41.64 23.59 -40.85
N LEU A 18 -40.97 22.44 -40.76
CA LEU A 18 -41.18 21.27 -41.59
C LEU A 18 -41.89 20.22 -40.74
N ILE A 19 -43.18 20.01 -41.01
CA ILE A 19 -44.04 19.15 -40.18
C ILE A 19 -44.53 17.98 -41.03
N GLY A 20 -44.17 16.76 -40.62
CA GLY A 20 -44.65 15.54 -41.24
C GLY A 20 -46.12 15.27 -40.96
N ASN A 21 -46.73 14.44 -41.81
CA ASN A 21 -48.14 14.06 -41.65
C ASN A 21 -48.34 13.22 -40.37
N LYS A 22 -49.59 12.99 -39.92
CA LYS A 22 -49.88 12.24 -38.67
C LYS A 22 -49.30 10.82 -38.62
N ASN A 23 -49.14 10.17 -39.78
CA ASN A 23 -48.59 8.82 -39.90
C ASN A 23 -47.06 8.81 -40.06
N GLY A 24 -46.42 9.98 -39.98
CA GLY A 24 -45.02 10.19 -40.29
C GLY A 24 -44.81 10.51 -41.77
N THR A 25 -43.95 11.48 -42.05
CA THR A 25 -43.44 11.73 -43.40
C THR A 25 -42.06 11.09 -43.54
N VAL A 26 -41.80 10.38 -44.64
CA VAL A 26 -40.51 9.74 -44.90
C VAL A 26 -39.77 10.47 -46.02
N PHE A 27 -38.56 10.92 -45.73
CA PHE A 27 -37.53 11.34 -46.67
C PHE A 27 -36.58 10.16 -46.88
N ASP A 28 -36.91 9.32 -47.86
CA ASP A 28 -36.07 8.20 -48.28
C ASP A 28 -35.16 8.64 -49.41
N TYR A 29 -33.87 8.72 -49.13
CA TYR A 29 -32.83 9.14 -50.05
C TYR A 29 -32.40 8.02 -51.01
N LYS A 30 -32.85 6.77 -50.80
CA LYS A 30 -32.54 5.61 -51.66
C LYS A 30 -31.05 5.41 -51.94
N ASN A 31 -30.20 5.66 -50.94
CA ASN A 31 -28.75 5.64 -51.04
C ASN A 31 -28.18 6.67 -52.04
N ASP A 32 -28.87 7.79 -52.25
CA ASP A 32 -28.39 8.97 -52.99
C ASP A 32 -28.14 10.13 -52.02
N LYS A 33 -27.52 11.19 -52.53
CA LYS A 33 -27.18 12.45 -51.85
C LYS A 33 -28.13 13.61 -52.18
N LYS A 34 -29.02 13.42 -53.17
CA LYS A 34 -29.96 14.45 -53.64
C LYS A 34 -30.97 14.80 -52.55
N GLY A 35 -31.41 16.06 -52.53
CA GLY A 35 -32.41 16.53 -51.58
C GLY A 35 -31.86 16.87 -50.18
N ARG A 36 -30.55 17.12 -50.06
CA ARG A 36 -29.98 17.65 -48.81
C ARG A 36 -30.48 19.07 -48.54
N LEU A 37 -30.50 19.48 -47.27
CA LEU A 37 -31.02 20.76 -46.82
C LEU A 37 -29.88 21.65 -46.31
N ILE A 38 -29.75 22.87 -46.83
CA ILE A 38 -28.80 23.87 -46.35
C ILE A 38 -29.58 25.09 -45.88
N PHE A 39 -29.28 25.54 -44.66
CA PHE A 39 -29.89 26.71 -44.06
C PHE A 39 -28.82 27.76 -43.73
N HIS A 40 -29.01 28.99 -44.23
CA HIS A 40 -28.13 30.12 -43.95
C HIS A 40 -28.79 31.13 -43.01
N TYR A 41 -28.21 31.33 -41.84
CA TYR A 41 -28.55 32.37 -40.88
C TYR A 41 -27.63 33.58 -41.12
N TYR A 42 -28.09 34.55 -41.93
CA TYR A 42 -27.32 35.78 -42.18
C TYR A 42 -27.65 36.91 -41.21
N ASP A 43 -28.82 36.88 -40.57
CA ASP A 43 -29.23 37.90 -39.60
C ASP A 43 -29.21 37.36 -38.17
N ASN A 44 -28.88 38.24 -37.21
CA ASN A 44 -28.82 37.90 -35.78
C ASN A 44 -30.22 37.97 -35.13
N LYS A 45 -31.27 37.53 -35.84
CA LYS A 45 -32.66 37.66 -35.38
C LYS A 45 -33.16 36.51 -34.53
N GLY A 46 -32.39 35.44 -34.38
CA GLY A 46 -32.78 34.27 -33.57
C GLY A 46 -33.98 33.53 -34.15
N ALA A 47 -34.08 33.44 -35.47
CA ALA A 47 -35.12 32.65 -36.12
C ALA A 47 -34.97 31.16 -35.77
N ILE A 48 -36.10 30.44 -35.71
CA ILE A 48 -36.15 29.04 -35.34
C ILE A 48 -36.49 28.20 -36.56
N ILE A 49 -35.69 27.18 -36.85
CA ILE A 49 -36.08 26.08 -37.73
C ILE A 49 -36.56 24.92 -36.89
N LYS A 50 -37.79 24.45 -37.17
CA LYS A 50 -38.40 23.32 -36.50
C LYS A 50 -38.66 22.17 -37.49
N MET A 51 -38.29 20.96 -37.13
CA MET A 51 -38.63 19.72 -37.84
C MET A 51 -39.41 18.80 -36.91
N GLU A 52 -40.55 18.29 -37.35
CA GLU A 52 -41.41 17.45 -36.50
C GLU A 52 -42.02 16.28 -37.27
N ASN A 53 -41.95 15.08 -36.71
CA ASN A 53 -42.58 13.87 -37.23
C ASN A 53 -42.10 13.44 -38.63
N ILE A 54 -40.78 13.52 -38.86
CA ILE A 54 -40.13 13.18 -40.12
C ILE A 54 -39.14 12.03 -39.92
N SER A 55 -39.11 11.09 -40.87
CA SER A 55 -38.09 10.05 -40.94
C SER A 55 -37.10 10.36 -42.06
N PHE A 56 -35.80 10.41 -41.77
CA PHE A 56 -34.70 10.58 -42.72
C PHE A 56 -33.98 9.24 -42.88
N GLU A 57 -34.06 8.65 -44.08
CA GLU A 57 -33.66 7.26 -44.31
C GLU A 57 -32.73 7.10 -45.50
N ASN A 58 -31.74 6.22 -45.38
CA ASN A 58 -30.91 5.73 -46.47
C ASN A 58 -30.11 6.83 -47.20
N PHE A 59 -29.64 7.86 -46.51
CA PHE A 59 -28.78 8.89 -47.11
C PHE A 59 -27.36 8.37 -47.35
N ASN A 60 -26.80 8.64 -48.54
CA ASN A 60 -25.43 8.27 -48.87
C ASN A 60 -24.78 9.26 -49.83
N SER A 61 -23.66 9.88 -49.41
CA SER A 61 -22.94 10.84 -50.27
C SER A 61 -22.07 10.21 -51.36
N SER A 62 -21.96 8.87 -51.38
CA SER A 62 -21.11 8.10 -52.31
C SER A 62 -19.62 8.41 -52.17
N GLY A 63 -19.11 8.55 -50.95
CA GLY A 63 -17.69 8.79 -50.69
C GLY A 63 -17.29 10.27 -50.63
N LEU A 64 -18.22 11.19 -50.91
CA LEU A 64 -17.93 12.62 -50.90
C LEU A 64 -17.89 13.15 -49.46
N THR A 65 -16.79 13.79 -49.11
CA THR A 65 -16.65 14.46 -47.82
C THR A 65 -17.49 15.74 -47.79
N GLU A 66 -17.82 16.20 -46.58
CA GLU A 66 -18.59 17.44 -46.36
C GLU A 66 -20.02 17.46 -46.94
N ILE A 67 -20.57 16.28 -47.23
CA ILE A 67 -21.96 16.13 -47.67
C ILE A 67 -22.75 15.43 -46.57
N ASP A 68 -23.42 16.23 -45.76
CA ASP A 68 -24.30 15.81 -44.67
C ASP A 68 -25.77 16.13 -45.03
N ILE A 69 -26.74 15.48 -44.37
CA ILE A 69 -28.18 15.62 -44.70
C ILE A 69 -28.65 17.06 -44.52
N ILE A 70 -28.26 17.66 -43.39
CA ILE A 70 -28.60 19.03 -43.00
C ILE A 70 -27.32 19.80 -42.72
N ILE A 71 -27.19 20.99 -43.30
CA ILE A 71 -26.09 21.92 -43.02
C ILE A 71 -26.65 23.25 -42.55
N LEU A 72 -26.19 23.73 -41.39
CA LEU A 72 -26.49 25.06 -40.87
C LEU A 72 -25.25 25.94 -41.00
N TYR A 73 -25.39 27.10 -41.65
CA TYR A 73 -24.37 28.15 -41.67
C TYR A 73 -24.85 29.35 -40.88
N SER A 74 -24.01 29.86 -39.98
CA SER A 74 -24.28 31.09 -39.23
C SER A 74 -23.01 31.88 -38.97
N SER A 75 -23.14 33.21 -39.00
CA SER A 75 -22.09 34.14 -38.57
C SER A 75 -22.22 34.55 -37.09
N THR A 76 -23.14 33.94 -36.35
CA THR A 76 -23.34 34.16 -34.90
C THR A 76 -23.73 32.86 -34.19
N ASP A 77 -23.75 32.86 -32.87
CA ASP A 77 -24.25 31.76 -32.05
C ASP A 77 -25.78 31.73 -31.89
N ASN A 78 -26.47 32.78 -32.37
CA ASN A 78 -27.92 32.94 -32.31
C ASN A 78 -28.65 32.09 -33.37
N ILE A 79 -28.42 30.79 -33.35
CA ILE A 79 -29.07 29.79 -34.19
C ILE A 79 -29.99 28.91 -33.36
N PHE A 80 -31.21 28.69 -33.84
CA PHE A 80 -32.16 27.82 -33.16
C PHE A 80 -32.70 26.73 -34.10
N PHE A 81 -32.40 25.48 -33.75
CA PHE A 81 -32.80 24.31 -34.52
C PHE A 81 -33.46 23.27 -33.61
N ILE A 82 -34.72 22.93 -33.88
CA ILE A 82 -35.51 22.01 -33.05
C ILE A 82 -35.95 20.83 -33.89
N VAL A 83 -35.68 19.61 -33.44
CA VAL A 83 -36.11 18.36 -34.05
C VAL A 83 -36.94 17.56 -33.06
N ASN A 84 -38.19 17.25 -33.41
CA ASN A 84 -39.13 16.58 -32.53
C ASN A 84 -39.68 15.31 -33.19
N LYS A 85 -39.65 14.18 -32.46
CA LYS A 85 -40.31 12.92 -32.87
C LYS A 85 -39.86 12.45 -34.26
N CYS A 86 -38.58 12.61 -34.58
CA CYS A 86 -38.02 12.22 -35.87
C CYS A 86 -37.27 10.89 -35.78
N ASN A 87 -37.23 10.15 -36.89
CA ASN A 87 -36.43 8.93 -37.02
C ASN A 87 -35.30 9.17 -38.02
N ILE A 88 -34.06 9.04 -37.57
CA ILE A 88 -32.86 9.17 -38.38
C ILE A 88 -32.25 7.78 -38.46
N LYS A 89 -32.41 7.08 -39.58
CA LYS A 89 -31.97 5.68 -39.66
C LYS A 89 -31.31 5.28 -40.97
N ASN A 90 -30.40 4.32 -40.88
CA ASN A 90 -29.69 3.72 -42.01
C ASN A 90 -28.96 4.76 -42.88
N ASN A 91 -28.45 5.84 -42.28
CA ASN A 91 -27.73 6.87 -43.03
C ASN A 91 -26.23 6.58 -42.99
N ASN A 92 -25.61 6.53 -44.16
CA ASN A 92 -24.17 6.30 -44.31
C ASN A 92 -23.35 7.55 -43.97
N TYR A 93 -24.00 8.71 -43.93
CA TYR A 93 -23.39 10.01 -43.65
C TYR A 93 -24.17 10.73 -42.55
N ARG A 94 -23.56 11.80 -42.04
CA ARG A 94 -24.03 12.50 -40.85
C ARG A 94 -25.37 13.18 -41.07
N PHE A 95 -26.17 13.22 -40.01
CA PHE A 95 -27.45 13.91 -40.04
C PHE A 95 -27.29 15.43 -40.12
N ILE A 96 -26.47 16.03 -39.26
CA ILE A 96 -26.35 17.49 -39.20
C ILE A 96 -24.90 17.97 -39.05
N ARG A 97 -24.56 18.99 -39.83
CA ARG A 97 -23.33 19.78 -39.67
C ARG A 97 -23.67 21.23 -39.39
N ILE A 98 -22.97 21.82 -38.43
CA ILE A 98 -23.19 23.19 -38.01
C ILE A 98 -21.89 23.97 -38.15
N TYR A 99 -21.93 25.02 -38.94
CA TYR A 99 -20.86 26.00 -39.07
C TYR A 99 -21.31 27.29 -38.40
N TYR A 100 -20.56 27.75 -37.40
CA TYR A 100 -20.92 28.95 -36.65
C TYR A 100 -19.69 29.75 -36.20
N THR A 101 -19.93 30.99 -35.78
CA THR A 101 -18.92 31.84 -35.13
C THR A 101 -19.47 32.42 -33.85
N CYS A 102 -18.64 32.42 -32.81
CA CYS A 102 -18.94 33.00 -31.52
C CYS A 102 -17.65 33.50 -30.86
N ASN A 103 -17.66 34.76 -30.42
CA ASN A 103 -16.57 35.30 -29.60
C ASN A 103 -16.93 35.24 -28.11
N THR A 104 -18.19 35.50 -27.81
CA THR A 104 -18.79 35.50 -26.48
C THR A 104 -20.23 35.00 -26.61
N PRO A 105 -20.71 34.14 -25.70
CA PRO A 105 -22.10 33.67 -25.74
C PRO A 105 -23.07 34.85 -25.73
N SER A 106 -23.95 34.93 -26.73
CA SER A 106 -25.00 35.94 -26.84
C SER A 106 -26.29 35.52 -26.13
N HIS A 107 -26.43 34.23 -25.82
CA HIS A 107 -27.56 33.68 -25.07
C HIS A 107 -27.15 32.45 -24.25
N SER A 108 -28.05 32.03 -23.35
CA SER A 108 -27.89 30.81 -22.53
C SER A 108 -28.86 29.69 -22.90
N ASN A 109 -29.84 29.98 -23.76
CA ASN A 109 -30.81 28.98 -24.22
C ASN A 109 -30.13 27.91 -25.07
N PRO A 110 -30.63 26.66 -25.07
CA PRO A 110 -30.20 25.67 -26.04
C PRO A 110 -30.39 26.14 -27.48
N SER A 111 -29.31 26.18 -28.25
CA SER A 111 -29.34 26.49 -29.68
C SER A 111 -29.96 25.35 -30.47
N ILE A 112 -29.61 24.11 -30.13
CA ILE A 112 -30.03 22.93 -30.88
C ILE A 112 -30.72 21.97 -29.93
N ILE A 113 -31.95 21.54 -30.27
CA ILE A 113 -32.76 20.66 -29.42
C ILE A 113 -33.28 19.47 -30.22
N PHE A 114 -33.05 18.27 -29.70
CA PHE A 114 -33.63 17.02 -30.20
C PHE A 114 -34.52 16.41 -29.14
N ASN A 115 -35.81 16.22 -29.43
CA ASN A 115 -36.78 15.63 -28.51
C ASN A 115 -37.42 14.37 -29.09
N ASP A 116 -37.44 13.29 -28.31
CA ASP A 116 -38.16 12.05 -28.62
C ASP A 116 -37.77 11.45 -30.00
N CYS A 117 -36.52 11.58 -30.41
CA CYS A 117 -36.00 11.11 -31.69
C CYS A 117 -35.29 9.75 -31.56
N ASN A 118 -35.29 9.00 -32.67
CA ASN A 118 -34.58 7.73 -32.78
C ASN A 118 -33.44 7.84 -33.81
N PHE A 119 -32.23 7.50 -33.39
CA PHE A 119 -31.04 7.42 -34.23
C PHE A 119 -30.61 5.95 -34.33
N ILE A 120 -30.82 5.32 -35.48
CA ILE A 120 -30.68 3.86 -35.64
C ILE A 120 -29.80 3.52 -36.85
N ASN A 121 -28.73 2.73 -36.69
CA ASN A 121 -27.90 2.26 -37.80
C ASN A 121 -27.28 3.39 -38.66
N ASN A 122 -26.74 4.45 -38.03
CA ASN A 122 -26.06 5.52 -38.77
C ASN A 122 -24.53 5.38 -38.68
N ASP A 123 -23.79 5.69 -39.75
CA ASP A 123 -22.37 5.30 -39.89
C ASP A 123 -21.32 6.42 -39.70
N LEU A 124 -21.65 7.71 -39.93
CA LEU A 124 -20.66 8.82 -39.91
C LEU A 124 -20.97 9.90 -38.88
N GLY A 125 -21.41 9.54 -37.67
CA GLY A 125 -21.81 10.53 -36.68
C GLY A 125 -23.26 10.99 -36.81
N ILE A 126 -23.75 11.67 -35.77
CA ILE A 126 -25.04 12.37 -35.80
C ILE A 126 -24.83 13.86 -36.01
N ILE A 127 -23.90 14.46 -35.28
CA ILE A 127 -23.65 15.91 -35.31
C ILE A 127 -22.15 16.23 -35.33
N LYS A 128 -21.79 17.20 -36.17
CA LYS A 128 -20.46 17.82 -36.24
C LYS A 128 -20.64 19.32 -36.16
N ILE A 129 -19.96 19.92 -35.19
CA ILE A 129 -19.98 21.36 -34.95
C ILE A 129 -18.62 21.90 -35.33
N VAL A 130 -18.60 22.95 -36.13
CA VAL A 130 -17.39 23.59 -36.64
C VAL A 130 -17.46 25.07 -36.32
N HIS A 131 -16.51 25.51 -35.50
CA HIS A 131 -16.31 26.92 -35.20
C HIS A 131 -15.26 27.53 -36.15
N PHE A 132 -15.56 28.66 -36.81
CA PHE A 132 -14.65 29.22 -37.84
C PHE A 132 -13.42 29.97 -37.29
N TYR A 133 -13.38 30.32 -36.00
CA TYR A 133 -12.26 31.10 -35.45
C TYR A 133 -11.42 30.32 -34.43
N ASN A 134 -10.11 30.48 -34.51
CA ASN A 134 -9.13 30.05 -33.50
C ASN A 134 -9.00 31.10 -32.38
N ILE A 135 -10.13 31.55 -31.82
CA ILE A 135 -10.12 32.44 -30.66
C ILE A 135 -10.15 31.57 -29.40
N ARG A 136 -9.40 31.96 -28.37
CA ARG A 136 -9.42 31.31 -27.06
C ARG A 136 -10.07 32.25 -26.04
N HIS A 137 -11.34 32.02 -25.75
CA HIS A 137 -12.06 32.67 -24.64
C HIS A 137 -12.59 31.58 -23.71
N GLU A 138 -12.62 31.83 -22.40
CA GLU A 138 -12.90 30.79 -21.39
C GLU A 138 -14.33 30.21 -21.48
N ASP A 139 -15.27 30.98 -22.03
CA ASP A 139 -16.69 30.63 -22.10
C ASP A 139 -17.16 30.16 -23.49
N LEU A 140 -16.24 29.83 -24.40
CA LEU A 140 -16.62 29.45 -25.76
C LEU A 140 -17.49 28.18 -25.80
N ASN A 141 -17.30 27.25 -24.86
CA ASN A 141 -18.14 26.06 -24.68
C ASN A 141 -19.64 26.36 -24.53
N LYS A 142 -20.01 27.57 -24.08
CA LYS A 142 -21.39 28.00 -23.85
C LYS A 142 -22.05 28.61 -25.09
N CYS A 143 -21.30 28.85 -26.16
CA CYS A 143 -21.84 29.49 -27.36
C CYS A 143 -22.90 28.65 -28.05
N LEU A 144 -22.72 27.33 -28.11
CA LEU A 144 -23.67 26.46 -28.81
C LEU A 144 -24.11 25.27 -27.95
N PRO A 145 -25.04 25.48 -27.00
CA PRO A 145 -25.57 24.38 -26.21
C PRO A 145 -26.51 23.51 -27.07
N VAL A 146 -26.21 22.22 -27.16
CA VAL A 146 -26.99 21.21 -27.86
C VAL A 146 -27.60 20.26 -26.84
N VAL A 147 -28.92 20.09 -26.90
CA VAL A 147 -29.68 19.29 -25.93
C VAL A 147 -30.42 18.16 -26.63
N PHE A 148 -30.26 16.95 -26.09
CA PHE A 148 -30.98 15.76 -26.49
C PHE A 148 -31.87 15.30 -25.33
N ASN A 149 -33.19 15.32 -25.50
CA ASN A 149 -34.17 14.83 -24.53
C ASN A 149 -34.89 13.57 -25.04
N ASN A 150 -34.94 12.52 -24.22
CA ASN A 150 -35.71 11.30 -24.50
C ASN A 150 -35.33 10.61 -25.83
N ASN A 151 -34.06 10.67 -26.23
CA ASN A 151 -33.62 10.13 -27.52
C ASN A 151 -33.02 8.72 -27.39
N ASN A 152 -33.16 7.93 -28.44
CA ASN A 152 -32.56 6.60 -28.54
C ASN A 152 -31.43 6.60 -29.58
N PHE A 153 -30.26 6.09 -29.21
CA PHE A 153 -29.09 5.91 -30.07
C PHE A 153 -28.75 4.42 -30.11
N ILE A 154 -29.15 3.73 -31.17
CA ILE A 154 -29.03 2.28 -31.31
C ILE A 154 -28.17 1.95 -32.53
N ASN A 155 -27.08 1.22 -32.33
CA ASN A 155 -26.23 0.72 -33.40
C ASN A 155 -25.68 1.83 -34.31
N ASN A 156 -25.13 2.90 -33.73
CA ASN A 156 -24.56 4.01 -34.49
C ASN A 156 -23.03 3.99 -34.42
N LYS A 157 -22.38 4.49 -35.46
CA LYS A 157 -20.94 4.73 -35.48
C LYS A 157 -20.67 6.22 -35.43
N GLY A 158 -19.94 6.68 -34.42
CA GLY A 158 -19.80 8.10 -34.11
C GLY A 158 -21.12 8.72 -33.66
N LEU A 159 -21.12 9.58 -32.64
CA LEU A 159 -22.31 10.42 -32.36
C LEU A 159 -21.97 11.91 -32.42
N PHE A 160 -21.05 12.35 -31.56
CA PHE A 160 -20.81 13.77 -31.31
C PHE A 160 -19.37 14.16 -31.66
N LEU A 161 -19.21 15.12 -32.58
CA LEU A 161 -17.96 15.84 -32.84
C LEU A 161 -18.17 17.34 -32.55
N PRO A 162 -18.24 17.74 -31.27
CA PRO A 162 -18.39 19.14 -30.89
C PRO A 162 -17.09 19.93 -31.07
N HIS A 163 -17.23 21.22 -31.33
CA HIS A 163 -16.17 22.22 -31.26
C HIS A 163 -16.73 23.46 -30.55
N PHE A 164 -16.12 23.87 -29.43
CA PHE A 164 -16.56 24.98 -28.57
C PHE A 164 -18.05 24.96 -28.23
N SER A 165 -18.55 23.80 -27.81
CA SER A 165 -19.97 23.60 -27.53
C SER A 165 -20.21 22.75 -26.29
N THR A 166 -21.46 22.78 -25.82
CA THR A 166 -21.93 21.96 -24.71
C THR A 166 -22.91 20.93 -25.26
N ILE A 167 -22.66 19.64 -25.02
CA ILE A 167 -23.59 18.56 -25.35
C ILE A 167 -24.27 18.08 -24.07
N VAL A 168 -25.60 18.15 -24.02
CA VAL A 168 -26.42 17.69 -22.90
C VAL A 168 -27.33 16.54 -23.35
N LEU A 169 -27.23 15.41 -22.67
CA LEU A 169 -28.13 14.26 -22.83
C LEU A 169 -29.03 14.13 -21.61
N ASN A 170 -30.33 14.14 -21.82
CA ASN A 170 -31.33 13.95 -20.77
C ASN A 170 -32.24 12.77 -21.12
N ASN A 171 -32.33 11.79 -20.23
CA ASN A 171 -33.20 10.61 -20.39
C ASN A 171 -32.97 9.88 -21.72
N CYS A 172 -31.72 9.71 -22.13
CA CYS A 172 -31.37 9.06 -23.39
C CYS A 172 -30.97 7.60 -23.20
N HIS A 173 -31.23 6.77 -24.20
CA HIS A 173 -30.75 5.38 -24.26
C HIS A 173 -29.69 5.24 -25.35
N ILE A 174 -28.52 4.71 -24.99
CA ILE A 174 -27.37 4.54 -25.88
C ILE A 174 -26.95 3.07 -25.85
N SER A 175 -26.90 2.43 -27.02
CA SER A 175 -26.48 1.03 -27.15
C SER A 175 -25.77 0.72 -28.46
N ASN A 176 -24.86 -0.26 -28.42
CA ASN A 176 -24.10 -0.74 -29.58
C ASN A 176 -23.42 0.39 -30.37
N VAL A 177 -22.69 1.28 -29.70
CA VAL A 177 -21.94 2.36 -30.38
C VAL A 177 -20.60 1.82 -30.87
N GLU A 178 -20.21 2.22 -32.08
CA GLU A 178 -18.91 1.90 -32.68
C GLU A 178 -18.21 3.14 -33.24
N ILE A 179 -16.98 2.98 -33.70
CA ILE A 179 -16.18 4.07 -34.25
C ILE A 179 -16.66 4.51 -35.64
N ALA A 180 -16.79 5.82 -35.84
CA ALA A 180 -16.81 6.45 -37.16
C ALA A 180 -15.47 7.14 -37.45
N LYS A 181 -15.03 7.04 -38.70
CA LYS A 181 -13.87 7.76 -39.23
C LYS A 181 -14.35 8.83 -40.20
N ASP A 182 -14.20 10.09 -39.82
CA ASP A 182 -14.50 11.25 -40.67
C ASP A 182 -13.21 12.01 -40.95
N GLU A 183 -12.60 11.76 -42.11
CA GLU A 183 -11.31 12.35 -42.53
C GLU A 183 -10.18 12.08 -41.50
N ASN A 184 -9.91 13.05 -40.64
CA ASN A 184 -8.90 13.03 -39.58
C ASN A 184 -9.48 12.81 -38.18
N ASP A 185 -10.81 12.88 -38.04
CA ASP A 185 -11.51 12.74 -36.77
C ASP A 185 -11.98 11.29 -36.56
N TYR A 186 -11.80 10.81 -35.33
CA TYR A 186 -12.17 9.46 -34.92
C TYR A 186 -13.10 9.55 -33.71
N ALA A 187 -14.40 9.37 -33.94
CA ALA A 187 -15.39 9.50 -32.88
C ALA A 187 -16.15 8.19 -32.67
N THR A 188 -16.21 7.75 -31.41
CA THR A 188 -17.06 6.63 -31.00
C THR A 188 -18.40 7.17 -30.53
N PHE A 189 -18.45 7.75 -29.33
CA PHE A 189 -19.61 8.47 -28.83
C PHE A 189 -19.34 9.97 -28.76
N PHE A 190 -18.20 10.39 -28.22
CA PHE A 190 -17.84 11.80 -28.10
C PHE A 190 -16.37 12.01 -28.40
N TYR A 191 -16.06 12.99 -29.25
CA TYR A 191 -14.69 13.34 -29.63
C TYR A 191 -14.48 14.85 -29.60
N SER A 192 -13.57 15.30 -28.75
CA SER A 192 -13.09 16.69 -28.68
C SER A 192 -11.57 16.70 -28.53
N THR A 193 -10.88 17.52 -29.31
CA THR A 193 -9.43 17.73 -29.19
C THR A 193 -9.07 19.20 -29.32
N ASN A 194 -8.08 19.64 -28.53
CA ASN A 194 -7.56 21.01 -28.51
C ASN A 194 -8.55 22.13 -28.13
N THR A 195 -9.65 21.80 -27.47
CA THR A 195 -10.78 22.72 -27.26
C THR A 195 -11.31 22.62 -25.82
N HIS A 196 -12.32 23.42 -25.48
CA HIS A 196 -12.98 23.39 -24.17
C HIS A 196 -14.44 23.02 -24.42
N GLU A 197 -14.84 21.79 -24.17
CA GLU A 197 -16.22 21.33 -24.31
C GLU A 197 -16.78 20.85 -22.99
N ASP A 198 -18.10 20.94 -22.86
CA ASP A 198 -18.83 20.34 -21.76
C ASP A 198 -19.67 19.17 -22.29
N LEU A 199 -19.54 18.02 -21.63
CA LEU A 199 -20.38 16.86 -21.85
C LEU A 199 -21.17 16.58 -20.56
N ILE A 200 -22.49 16.72 -20.64
CA ILE A 200 -23.41 16.52 -19.50
C ILE A 200 -24.36 15.38 -19.83
N ILE A 201 -24.38 14.35 -18.99
CA ILE A 201 -25.18 13.14 -19.16
C ILE A 201 -26.08 12.96 -17.94
N ASN A 202 -27.39 13.07 -18.13
CA ASN A 202 -28.39 13.02 -17.07
C ASN A 202 -29.43 11.93 -17.34
N ASN A 203 -29.79 11.17 -16.29
CA ASN A 203 -30.89 10.20 -16.29
C ASN A 203 -30.81 9.19 -17.45
N SER A 204 -29.61 8.86 -17.94
CA SER A 204 -29.43 8.12 -19.19
C SER A 204 -28.97 6.69 -18.94
N VAL A 205 -29.08 5.85 -19.97
CA VAL A 205 -28.66 4.44 -19.92
C VAL A 205 -27.72 4.14 -21.07
N PHE A 206 -26.53 3.65 -20.74
CA PHE A 206 -25.52 3.14 -21.66
C PHE A 206 -25.45 1.62 -21.46
N ASN A 207 -25.81 0.85 -22.48
CA ASN A 207 -25.72 -0.61 -22.36
C ASN A 207 -25.28 -1.32 -23.63
N ASN A 208 -24.67 -2.49 -23.43
CA ASN A 208 -24.22 -3.35 -24.53
C ASN A 208 -23.34 -2.59 -25.52
N ILE A 209 -22.31 -1.92 -25.01
CA ILE A 209 -21.33 -1.22 -25.83
C ILE A 209 -20.07 -2.08 -25.81
N ASN A 210 -19.64 -2.55 -26.98
CA ASN A 210 -18.42 -3.33 -27.12
C ASN A 210 -17.64 -2.82 -28.32
N ILE A 211 -16.83 -1.79 -28.07
CA ILE A 211 -16.06 -1.09 -29.10
C ILE A 211 -14.81 -1.89 -29.43
N LYS A 212 -14.76 -2.47 -30.62
CA LYS A 212 -13.64 -3.33 -31.04
C LYS A 212 -12.38 -2.57 -31.46
N SER A 213 -12.46 -1.25 -31.52
CA SER A 213 -11.36 -0.40 -31.93
C SER A 213 -10.47 0.01 -30.75
N VAL A 214 -9.27 0.50 -31.06
CA VAL A 214 -8.32 1.05 -30.08
C VAL A 214 -8.71 2.45 -29.57
N TYR A 215 -10.00 2.80 -29.63
CA TYR A 215 -10.52 4.08 -29.18
C TYR A 215 -11.52 3.89 -28.03
N PRO A 216 -11.52 4.78 -27.03
CA PRO A 216 -12.49 4.76 -25.94
C PRO A 216 -13.89 5.19 -26.42
N LEU A 217 -14.85 5.15 -25.51
CA LEU A 217 -16.20 5.68 -25.74
C LEU A 217 -16.16 7.22 -25.86
N VAL A 218 -15.42 7.88 -24.97
CA VAL A 218 -15.21 9.34 -24.94
C VAL A 218 -13.73 9.66 -25.06
N ILE A 219 -13.42 10.59 -25.97
CA ILE A 219 -12.12 11.26 -26.07
C ILE A 219 -12.36 12.76 -25.87
N GLY A 220 -11.62 13.38 -24.95
CA GLY A 220 -11.74 14.80 -24.71
C GLY A 220 -10.44 15.43 -24.18
N ASP A 221 -9.97 16.47 -24.85
CA ASP A 221 -8.94 17.35 -24.29
C ASP A 221 -9.62 18.52 -23.55
N ASN A 222 -9.22 18.79 -22.31
CA ASN A 222 -9.70 19.89 -21.48
C ASN A 222 -11.23 19.98 -21.31
N ILE A 223 -11.94 18.84 -21.37
CA ILE A 223 -13.40 18.81 -21.23
C ILE A 223 -13.87 18.82 -19.77
N ASN A 224 -15.06 19.37 -19.53
CA ASN A 224 -15.83 19.07 -18.33
C ASN A 224 -16.78 17.91 -18.60
N LEU A 225 -16.67 16.85 -17.80
CA LEU A 225 -17.57 15.70 -17.88
C LEU A 225 -18.45 15.63 -16.64
N GLU A 226 -19.76 15.66 -16.84
CA GLU A 226 -20.75 15.50 -15.77
C GLU A 226 -21.68 14.33 -16.07
N ILE A 227 -21.78 13.38 -15.15
CA ILE A 227 -22.64 12.19 -15.23
C ILE A 227 -23.54 12.15 -14.00
N LYS A 228 -24.87 12.20 -14.19
CA LYS A 228 -25.87 12.20 -13.13
C LYS A 228 -26.95 11.15 -13.39
N ASN A 229 -27.36 10.43 -12.35
CA ASN A 229 -28.50 9.50 -12.40
C ASN A 229 -28.41 8.50 -13.57
N THR A 230 -27.20 8.08 -13.94
CA THR A 230 -26.95 7.36 -15.20
C THR A 230 -26.46 5.95 -14.92
N THR A 231 -26.83 5.00 -15.78
CA THR A 231 -26.37 3.61 -15.69
C THR A 231 -25.48 3.25 -16.86
N PHE A 232 -24.32 2.67 -16.58
CA PHE A 232 -23.44 2.02 -17.55
C PHE A 232 -23.42 0.52 -17.25
N SER A 233 -23.86 -0.30 -18.19
CA SER A 233 -23.94 -1.76 -18.03
C SER A 233 -23.44 -2.53 -19.25
N ASN A 234 -22.51 -3.46 -19.08
CA ASN A 234 -21.93 -4.22 -20.21
C ASN A 234 -21.29 -3.26 -21.24
N CYS A 235 -20.32 -2.46 -20.77
CA CYS A 235 -19.63 -1.45 -21.58
C CYS A 235 -18.11 -1.70 -21.60
N TYR A 236 -17.59 -2.04 -22.78
CA TYR A 236 -16.21 -2.43 -23.03
C TYR A 236 -15.63 -1.73 -24.26
N THR A 237 -14.33 -1.52 -24.23
CA THR A 237 -13.54 -1.03 -25.36
C THR A 237 -12.26 -1.85 -25.43
N GLU A 238 -11.78 -2.18 -26.63
CA GLU A 238 -10.45 -2.80 -26.83
C GLU A 238 -9.31 -1.80 -26.50
N TYR A 239 -9.63 -0.51 -26.36
CA TYR A 239 -8.73 0.48 -25.76
C TYR A 239 -8.45 0.21 -24.26
N GLY A 240 -9.32 -0.53 -23.58
CA GLY A 240 -9.22 -0.84 -22.16
C GLY A 240 -9.82 0.23 -21.23
N TYR A 241 -10.23 1.39 -21.76
CA TYR A 241 -10.83 2.50 -21.01
C TYR A 241 -12.11 3.03 -21.67
N LEU A 242 -13.10 3.44 -20.86
CA LEU A 242 -14.32 4.10 -21.35
C LEU A 242 -14.08 5.57 -21.68
N PHE A 243 -13.30 6.27 -20.88
CA PHE A 243 -13.07 7.71 -20.98
C PHE A 243 -11.56 8.00 -21.04
N ASP A 244 -11.10 8.58 -22.15
CA ASP A 244 -9.76 9.19 -22.28
C ASP A 244 -9.92 10.71 -22.20
N ILE A 245 -9.53 11.30 -21.07
CA ILE A 245 -9.69 12.72 -20.82
C ILE A 245 -8.35 13.31 -20.41
N LYS A 246 -7.79 14.21 -21.22
CA LYS A 246 -6.48 14.80 -20.95
C LYS A 246 -6.61 16.27 -20.64
N ASN A 247 -5.88 16.73 -19.62
CA ASN A 247 -5.70 18.15 -19.40
C ASN A 247 -4.32 18.58 -19.94
N THR A 248 -4.35 19.38 -21.00
CA THR A 248 -3.17 19.85 -21.73
C THR A 248 -2.69 21.21 -21.23
N GLU A 249 -3.49 21.91 -20.42
CA GLU A 249 -3.17 23.25 -19.96
C GLU A 249 -2.15 23.24 -18.81
N LYS A 250 -1.24 24.21 -18.83
CA LYS A 250 -0.20 24.38 -17.79
C LYS A 250 -0.80 24.78 -16.43
N MET A 251 -2.02 25.30 -16.40
CA MET A 251 -2.72 25.67 -15.18
C MET A 251 -3.87 24.72 -14.88
N PHE A 252 -3.64 23.79 -13.96
CA PHE A 252 -4.72 23.12 -13.22
C PHE A 252 -5.63 24.17 -12.58
N SER A 253 -6.84 24.41 -13.09
CA SER A 253 -7.81 25.10 -12.21
C SER A 253 -9.30 24.93 -12.51
N LYS A 254 -9.77 24.49 -13.70
CA LYS A 254 -11.23 24.49 -13.97
C LYS A 254 -11.83 23.15 -14.38
N GLN A 255 -11.11 22.33 -15.14
CA GLN A 255 -11.68 21.11 -15.71
C GLN A 255 -11.89 20.04 -14.64
N LYS A 256 -13.09 19.45 -14.62
CA LYS A 256 -13.48 18.45 -13.64
C LYS A 256 -14.30 17.32 -14.27
N VAL A 257 -14.18 16.15 -13.66
CA VAL A 257 -15.06 15.01 -13.92
C VAL A 257 -15.94 14.79 -12.69
N SER A 258 -17.26 14.88 -12.87
CA SER A 258 -18.24 14.73 -11.80
C SER A 258 -19.17 13.56 -12.10
N ILE A 259 -19.27 12.59 -11.18
CA ILE A 259 -20.18 11.46 -11.24
C ILE A 259 -21.07 11.48 -9.99
N TYR A 260 -22.38 11.50 -10.19
CA TYR A 260 -23.37 11.55 -9.11
C TYR A 260 -24.50 10.55 -9.33
N ASN A 261 -24.88 9.83 -8.27
CA ASN A 261 -26.04 8.91 -8.27
C ASN A 261 -26.07 7.95 -9.48
N SER A 262 -24.91 7.42 -9.85
CA SER A 262 -24.76 6.62 -11.08
C SER A 262 -24.31 5.20 -10.77
N THR A 263 -24.68 4.27 -11.64
CA THR A 263 -24.37 2.85 -11.48
C THR A 263 -23.49 2.36 -12.63
N PHE A 264 -22.40 1.68 -12.29
CA PHE A 264 -21.47 1.05 -13.23
C PHE A 264 -21.45 -0.44 -12.95
N SER A 265 -21.86 -1.24 -13.92
CA SER A 265 -21.88 -2.71 -13.81
C SER A 265 -21.28 -3.36 -15.04
N ASP A 266 -20.41 -4.33 -14.82
CA ASP A 266 -19.72 -5.08 -15.88
C ASP A 266 -19.12 -4.15 -16.96
N ILE A 267 -18.11 -3.38 -16.56
CA ILE A 267 -17.42 -2.41 -17.41
C ILE A 267 -15.91 -2.65 -17.45
N CYS A 268 -15.23 -2.15 -18.49
CA CYS A 268 -13.76 -2.03 -18.52
C CYS A 268 -13.26 -0.90 -17.57
N THR A 269 -11.99 -0.49 -17.67
CA THR A 269 -11.50 0.67 -16.89
C THR A 269 -12.34 1.90 -17.19
N LEU A 270 -12.60 2.73 -16.17
CA LEU A 270 -13.34 3.94 -16.39
C LEU A 270 -12.49 5.01 -17.08
N PHE A 271 -11.35 5.38 -16.48
CA PHE A 271 -10.62 6.59 -16.85
C PHE A 271 -9.15 6.33 -17.20
N TYR A 272 -8.72 6.88 -18.33
CA TYR A 272 -7.33 7.18 -18.66
C TYR A 272 -7.17 8.69 -18.71
N THR A 273 -6.47 9.29 -17.74
CA THR A 273 -6.37 10.76 -17.67
C THR A 273 -5.04 11.24 -17.14
N ASP A 274 -4.78 12.53 -17.30
CA ASP A 274 -3.70 13.22 -16.60
C ASP A 274 -4.20 14.58 -16.09
N LYS A 275 -3.75 14.99 -14.90
CA LYS A 275 -3.97 16.33 -14.34
C LYS A 275 -5.45 16.75 -14.14
N MET A 276 -6.30 15.87 -13.60
CA MET A 276 -7.75 16.10 -13.45
C MET A 276 -8.26 16.06 -12.01
N LYS A 277 -9.39 16.75 -11.75
CA LYS A 277 -10.17 16.63 -10.52
C LYS A 277 -11.38 15.72 -10.73
N PHE A 278 -11.53 14.71 -9.87
CA PHE A 278 -12.63 13.76 -9.89
C PHE A 278 -13.49 13.87 -8.63
N GLU A 279 -14.79 13.98 -8.84
CA GLU A 279 -15.80 13.98 -7.79
C GLU A 279 -16.81 12.87 -8.05
N ILE A 280 -16.72 11.77 -7.32
CA ILE A 280 -17.62 10.62 -7.43
C ILE A 280 -18.46 10.55 -6.17
N SER A 281 -19.79 10.61 -6.30
CA SER A 281 -20.67 10.59 -5.13
C SER A 281 -21.97 9.83 -5.34
N ASN A 282 -22.48 9.24 -4.25
CA ASN A 282 -23.74 8.49 -4.22
C ASN A 282 -23.85 7.41 -5.29
N SER A 283 -22.71 6.87 -5.74
CA SER A 283 -22.64 6.00 -6.92
C SER A 283 -22.35 4.55 -6.53
N LYS A 284 -22.51 3.64 -7.49
CA LYS A 284 -22.36 2.21 -7.27
C LYS A 284 -21.54 1.56 -8.37
N PHE A 285 -20.55 0.77 -7.98
CA PHE A 285 -19.73 -0.07 -8.85
C PHE A 285 -19.96 -1.53 -8.46
N GLU A 286 -20.56 -2.32 -9.35
CA GLU A 286 -20.97 -3.68 -9.01
C GLU A 286 -20.85 -4.75 -10.09
N ASN A 287 -20.59 -5.98 -9.64
CA ASN A 287 -20.56 -7.17 -10.49
C ASN A 287 -19.56 -7.02 -11.65
N ILE A 288 -18.35 -6.57 -11.34
CA ILE A 288 -17.30 -6.32 -12.35
C ILE A 288 -16.25 -7.41 -12.23
N THR A 289 -16.00 -8.12 -13.33
CA THR A 289 -14.91 -9.09 -13.44
C THR A 289 -13.89 -8.62 -14.47
N LYS A 290 -12.67 -8.31 -14.00
CA LYS A 290 -11.61 -7.76 -14.83
C LYS A 290 -10.34 -8.60 -14.78
N LYS A 291 -10.01 -9.18 -15.93
CA LYS A 291 -8.80 -10.01 -16.14
C LYS A 291 -7.59 -9.22 -16.64
N GLU A 292 -7.82 -8.04 -17.20
CA GLU A 292 -6.77 -7.15 -17.69
C GLU A 292 -5.97 -6.53 -16.55
N SER A 293 -4.70 -6.23 -16.81
CA SER A 293 -3.76 -5.58 -15.88
C SER A 293 -4.01 -4.08 -15.71
N LEU A 294 -5.26 -3.63 -15.81
CA LEU A 294 -5.66 -2.24 -15.68
C LEU A 294 -6.53 -2.05 -14.43
N PRO A 295 -6.42 -0.91 -13.72
CA PRO A 295 -7.24 -0.62 -12.54
C PRO A 295 -8.73 -0.49 -12.90
N LEU A 296 -9.64 -0.52 -11.92
CA LEU A 296 -11.06 -0.31 -12.21
C LEU A 296 -11.36 1.17 -12.53
N LEU A 297 -10.94 2.09 -11.67
CA LEU A 297 -11.33 3.49 -11.79
C LEU A 297 -10.39 4.26 -12.72
N SER A 298 -9.10 4.27 -12.43
CA SER A 298 -8.21 5.24 -13.07
C SER A 298 -6.76 4.83 -13.13
N ASN A 299 -6.14 5.05 -14.29
CA ASN A 299 -4.69 5.14 -14.46
C ASN A 299 -4.28 6.61 -14.59
N SER A 300 -4.64 7.42 -13.60
CA SER A 300 -4.50 8.87 -13.70
C SER A 300 -3.24 9.40 -13.04
N LYS A 301 -2.42 10.09 -13.82
CA LYS A 301 -1.28 10.86 -13.30
C LYS A 301 -1.77 12.22 -12.79
N TYR A 302 -1.06 12.74 -11.78
CA TYR A 302 -1.27 14.07 -11.20
C TYR A 302 -2.73 14.48 -10.87
N SER A 303 -3.61 13.54 -10.53
CA SER A 303 -5.06 13.80 -10.38
C SER A 303 -5.54 13.75 -8.91
N VAL A 304 -6.66 14.42 -8.62
CA VAL A 304 -7.29 14.48 -7.27
C VAL A 304 -8.61 13.72 -7.29
N PHE A 305 -8.80 12.80 -6.35
CA PHE A 305 -10.04 12.00 -6.24
C PHE A 305 -10.78 12.28 -4.93
N THR A 306 -12.04 12.66 -5.06
CA THR A 306 -13.00 12.73 -3.95
C THR A 306 -14.13 11.73 -4.18
N ILE A 307 -14.22 10.71 -3.33
CA ILE A 307 -15.24 9.66 -3.38
C ILE A 307 -16.11 9.76 -2.13
N LYS A 308 -17.42 9.91 -2.29
CA LYS A 308 -18.38 10.04 -1.17
C LYS A 308 -19.58 9.12 -1.34
N ASN A 309 -20.07 8.52 -0.26
CA ASN A 309 -21.32 7.75 -0.26
C ASN A 309 -21.39 6.69 -1.39
N THR A 310 -20.26 6.08 -1.73
CA THR A 310 -20.15 5.22 -2.92
C THR A 310 -19.98 3.76 -2.51
N VAL A 311 -20.61 2.85 -3.25
CA VAL A 311 -20.58 1.41 -2.98
C VAL A 311 -19.73 0.70 -4.04
N PHE A 312 -18.75 -0.08 -3.61
CA PHE A 312 -17.96 -1.00 -4.43
C PHE A 312 -18.28 -2.42 -3.97
N GLN A 313 -18.89 -3.25 -4.82
CA GLN A 313 -19.31 -4.59 -4.41
C GLN A 313 -19.16 -5.64 -5.51
N ASN A 314 -18.86 -6.88 -5.11
CA ASN A 314 -18.76 -8.02 -6.03
C ASN A 314 -17.75 -7.77 -7.16
N LEU A 315 -16.55 -7.27 -6.81
CA LEU A 315 -15.49 -6.97 -7.77
C LEU A 315 -14.47 -8.11 -7.80
N LYS A 316 -14.04 -8.54 -8.99
CA LYS A 316 -12.93 -9.47 -9.20
C LYS A 316 -11.90 -8.79 -10.09
N LEU A 317 -10.83 -8.27 -9.51
CA LEU A 317 -9.88 -7.38 -10.16
C LEU A 317 -8.49 -8.02 -10.27
N SER A 318 -7.78 -7.74 -11.35
CA SER A 318 -6.39 -8.18 -11.49
C SER A 318 -5.38 -7.16 -10.95
N TYR A 319 -5.75 -5.87 -10.83
CA TYR A 319 -4.83 -4.79 -10.42
C TYR A 319 -5.29 -3.98 -9.20
N GLY A 320 -6.60 -3.73 -9.04
CA GLY A 320 -7.17 -2.95 -7.93
C GLY A 320 -8.06 -1.80 -8.41
N LEU A 321 -8.39 -0.85 -7.54
CA LEU A 321 -9.18 0.33 -7.90
C LEU A 321 -8.38 1.39 -8.67
N PHE A 322 -7.09 1.53 -8.39
CA PHE A 322 -6.19 2.57 -8.93
C PHE A 322 -4.85 1.97 -9.39
N ASP A 323 -4.17 2.62 -10.34
CA ASP A 323 -2.86 2.18 -10.85
C ASP A 323 -1.67 2.57 -9.92
N GLU A 324 -0.54 1.86 -10.07
CA GLU A 324 0.76 2.05 -9.41
C GLU A 324 1.45 3.36 -9.78
N GLU A 325 1.29 3.83 -11.00
CA GLU A 325 1.98 5.03 -11.50
C GLU A 325 1.20 6.34 -11.29
N ALA A 326 0.33 6.41 -10.28
CA ALA A 326 -0.14 7.68 -9.78
C ALA A 326 1.02 8.45 -9.09
N LYS A 327 2.13 8.73 -9.80
CA LYS A 327 3.41 9.21 -9.27
C LYS A 327 3.28 10.68 -8.83
N TYR A 328 3.68 10.96 -7.59
CA TYR A 328 3.35 12.22 -6.90
C TYR A 328 4.56 13.06 -6.45
N THR A 329 5.21 13.83 -7.33
CA THR A 329 6.45 14.60 -6.99
C THR A 329 6.23 15.97 -6.37
N LEU A 330 7.11 16.33 -5.43
CA LEU A 330 7.42 17.70 -5.00
C LEU A 330 8.95 17.86 -5.02
N ASN A 331 9.43 18.88 -5.74
CA ASN A 331 10.44 19.78 -5.19
C ASN A 331 10.31 21.13 -5.90
N ASN A 332 10.14 22.17 -5.07
CA ASN A 332 10.04 23.60 -5.35
C ASN A 332 8.91 24.05 -6.30
N GLY A 333 7.67 23.97 -5.80
CA GLY A 333 6.61 24.90 -6.24
C GLY A 333 5.16 24.41 -6.24
N GLU A 334 4.86 23.10 -6.26
CA GLU A 334 3.57 22.64 -6.82
C GLU A 334 2.73 21.64 -5.98
N VAL A 335 1.46 22.04 -5.78
CA VAL A 335 0.16 21.35 -5.63
C VAL A 335 0.05 19.98 -4.92
N HIS A 336 -0.69 19.96 -3.80
CA HIS A 336 -1.08 18.80 -2.97
C HIS A 336 -1.95 17.77 -3.71
N LYS A 337 -1.52 16.50 -3.76
CA LYS A 337 -2.34 15.36 -4.24
C LYS A 337 -3.10 14.71 -3.08
N LYS A 338 -4.41 14.53 -3.26
CA LYS A 338 -5.34 14.10 -2.23
C LYS A 338 -6.28 12.98 -2.71
N LEU A 339 -6.36 11.91 -1.92
CA LEU A 339 -7.42 10.89 -2.02
C LEU A 339 -8.31 11.02 -0.79
N SER A 340 -9.60 11.31 -1.00
CA SER A 340 -10.59 11.38 0.07
C SER A 340 -11.72 10.40 -0.19
N ILE A 341 -11.88 9.38 0.67
CA ILE A 341 -12.94 8.38 0.64
C ILE A 341 -13.79 8.59 1.90
N ASN A 342 -15.06 8.96 1.73
CA ASN A 342 -15.95 9.20 2.88
C ASN A 342 -17.25 8.42 2.73
N ASN A 343 -17.68 7.75 3.79
CA ASN A 343 -18.93 6.98 3.81
C ASN A 343 -19.01 5.96 2.66
N ALA A 344 -17.90 5.31 2.34
CA ALA A 344 -17.84 4.30 1.30
C ALA A 344 -18.15 2.91 1.88
N LYS A 345 -18.77 2.05 1.06
CA LYS A 345 -18.98 0.63 1.38
C LYS A 345 -18.25 -0.21 0.34
N ILE A 346 -17.15 -0.84 0.73
CA ILE A 346 -16.33 -1.71 -0.11
C ILE A 346 -16.52 -3.15 0.39
N ARG A 347 -17.14 -4.03 -0.41
CA ARG A 347 -17.48 -5.38 0.07
C ARG A 347 -17.34 -6.50 -0.96
N ASN A 348 -17.16 -7.73 -0.48
CA ASN A 348 -17.28 -8.98 -1.25
C ASN A 348 -16.43 -8.94 -2.53
N SER A 349 -15.15 -8.60 -2.42
CA SER A 349 -14.30 -8.38 -3.60
C SER A 349 -12.96 -9.11 -3.50
N ILE A 350 -12.38 -9.40 -4.66
CA ILE A 350 -11.11 -10.12 -4.81
C ILE A 350 -10.16 -9.31 -5.69
N SER A 351 -8.88 -9.20 -5.31
CA SER A 351 -7.82 -8.59 -6.13
C SER A 351 -6.57 -9.49 -6.20
N ASN A 352 -5.93 -9.59 -7.37
CA ASN A 352 -4.64 -10.30 -7.53
C ASN A 352 -3.43 -9.51 -6.98
N GLY A 353 -3.62 -8.24 -6.65
CA GLY A 353 -2.65 -7.41 -5.96
C GLY A 353 -3.32 -6.62 -4.85
N SER A 354 -2.83 -5.41 -4.64
CA SER A 354 -3.44 -4.52 -3.65
C SER A 354 -4.81 -4.03 -4.10
N PHE A 355 -5.74 -3.79 -3.18
CA PHE A 355 -7.09 -3.34 -3.55
C PHE A 355 -7.14 -1.83 -3.78
N ILE A 356 -6.53 -1.06 -2.87
CA ILE A 356 -6.23 0.36 -2.98
C ILE A 356 -4.72 0.49 -2.89
N LYS A 357 -4.07 0.81 -3.99
CA LYS A 357 -2.62 1.02 -4.05
C LYS A 357 -2.30 2.49 -4.29
N ILE A 358 -1.35 3.01 -3.51
CA ILE A 358 -0.96 4.42 -3.54
C ILE A 358 0.56 4.49 -3.52
N VAL A 359 1.13 5.14 -4.53
CA VAL A 359 2.58 5.30 -4.70
C VAL A 359 2.86 6.74 -5.13
N GLY A 360 3.99 7.33 -4.75
CA GLY A 360 4.34 8.70 -5.14
C GLY A 360 5.28 9.39 -4.14
N ASP A 361 5.75 10.61 -4.38
CA ASP A 361 6.69 11.28 -3.47
C ASP A 361 6.00 11.94 -2.26
N SER A 362 4.83 12.57 -2.43
CA SER A 362 4.05 13.17 -1.34
C SER A 362 2.54 13.05 -1.57
N ASN A 363 1.77 12.56 -0.59
CA ASN A 363 0.30 12.47 -0.68
C ASN A 363 -0.43 12.79 0.64
N GLU A 364 -1.71 13.17 0.52
CA GLU A 364 -2.68 13.19 1.62
C GLU A 364 -3.80 12.17 1.35
N ILE A 365 -4.03 11.28 2.32
CA ILE A 365 -5.07 10.25 2.23
C ILE A 365 -6.01 10.42 3.42
N THR A 366 -7.31 10.39 3.15
CA THR A 366 -8.34 10.43 4.18
C THR A 366 -9.39 9.38 3.86
N ILE A 367 -9.57 8.39 4.74
CA ILE A 367 -10.64 7.41 4.65
C ILE A 367 -11.47 7.49 5.93
N ASN A 368 -12.69 8.01 5.82
CA ASN A 368 -13.53 8.30 6.97
C ASN A 368 -14.90 7.63 6.88
N ASN A 369 -15.45 7.22 8.02
CA ASN A 369 -16.83 6.72 8.15
C ASN A 369 -17.15 5.56 7.19
N SER A 370 -16.17 4.71 6.87
CA SER A 370 -16.27 3.76 5.76
C SER A 370 -16.28 2.31 6.25
N TYR A 371 -16.92 1.43 5.47
CA TYR A 371 -17.00 0.00 5.73
C TYR A 371 -16.24 -0.78 4.65
N ILE A 372 -15.21 -1.52 5.05
CA ILE A 372 -14.40 -2.37 4.18
C ILE A 372 -14.51 -3.80 4.69
N ASN A 373 -15.19 -4.66 3.93
CA ASN A 373 -15.57 -5.98 4.42
C ASN A 373 -15.41 -7.10 3.40
N ASN A 374 -14.94 -8.25 3.84
CA ASN A 374 -14.86 -9.45 2.99
C ASN A 374 -14.09 -9.17 1.68
N ILE A 375 -12.93 -8.54 1.81
CA ILE A 375 -12.00 -8.32 0.71
C ILE A 375 -10.88 -9.35 0.80
N LYS A 376 -10.66 -10.10 -0.28
CA LYS A 376 -9.55 -11.05 -0.40
C LYS A 376 -8.55 -10.55 -1.42
N ALA A 377 -7.37 -10.17 -0.98
CA ALA A 377 -6.31 -9.66 -1.85
C ALA A 377 -5.09 -10.60 -1.83
N TYR A 378 -4.39 -10.69 -2.97
CA TYR A 378 -3.06 -11.31 -3.08
C TYR A 378 -1.94 -10.24 -2.94
N GLY A 379 -2.30 -9.10 -2.38
CA GLY A 379 -1.45 -8.02 -1.84
C GLY A 379 -2.18 -7.36 -0.67
N GLN A 380 -1.72 -6.19 -0.23
CA GLN A 380 -2.39 -5.46 0.85
C GLN A 380 -3.70 -4.83 0.37
N ILE A 381 -4.72 -4.77 1.21
CA ILE A 381 -5.99 -4.15 0.81
C ILE A 381 -5.84 -2.65 0.68
N ILE A 382 -5.10 -2.02 1.60
CA ILE A 382 -4.68 -0.63 1.47
C ILE A 382 -3.16 -0.61 1.53
N GLU A 383 -2.53 -0.23 0.44
CA GLU A 383 -1.08 -0.15 0.33
C GLU A 383 -0.65 1.28 0.03
N ASN A 384 0.18 1.85 0.90
CA ASN A 384 0.79 3.15 0.67
C ASN A 384 2.32 3.05 0.69
N LYS A 385 2.90 3.10 -0.51
CA LYS A 385 4.34 3.07 -0.77
C LYS A 385 4.91 4.46 -1.09
N SER A 386 4.19 5.55 -0.77
CA SER A 386 4.70 6.88 -1.04
C SER A 386 5.90 7.26 -0.17
N LYS A 387 6.78 8.12 -0.68
CA LYS A 387 7.97 8.57 0.07
C LYS A 387 7.54 9.37 1.30
N LYS A 388 6.61 10.30 1.16
CA LYS A 388 6.00 11.09 2.24
C LYS A 388 4.49 10.97 2.19
N THR A 389 3.85 10.71 3.33
CA THR A 389 2.39 10.62 3.40
C THR A 389 1.83 11.26 4.65
N LYS A 390 0.68 11.92 4.49
CA LYS A 390 -0.24 12.24 5.59
C LYS A 390 -1.49 11.38 5.40
N THR A 391 -1.69 10.38 6.24
CA THR A 391 -2.84 9.48 6.18
C THR A 391 -3.72 9.63 7.42
N ILE A 392 -5.03 9.76 7.21
CA ILE A 392 -6.06 9.76 8.26
C ILE A 392 -7.04 8.63 7.96
N LEU A 393 -7.18 7.70 8.89
CA LEU A 393 -8.16 6.63 8.89
C LEU A 393 -9.06 6.81 10.11
N SER A 394 -10.31 7.24 9.93
CA SER A 394 -11.21 7.47 11.08
C SER A 394 -12.59 6.86 10.92
N ASN A 395 -13.15 6.35 12.01
CA ASN A 395 -14.48 5.71 12.01
C ASN A 395 -14.61 4.62 10.93
N ILE A 396 -13.57 3.82 10.73
CA ILE A 396 -13.56 2.73 9.75
C ILE A 396 -14.02 1.45 10.44
N ASN A 397 -14.87 0.68 9.78
CA ASN A 397 -15.13 -0.71 10.14
C ASN A 397 -14.49 -1.61 9.07
N PHE A 398 -13.42 -2.31 9.46
CA PHE A 398 -12.56 -3.14 8.60
C PHE A 398 -12.66 -4.59 9.07
N ASP A 399 -13.51 -5.38 8.39
CA ASP A 399 -13.99 -6.66 8.91
C ASP A 399 -13.88 -7.82 7.91
N TYR A 400 -13.45 -9.01 8.33
CA TYR A 400 -13.32 -10.22 7.48
C TYR A 400 -12.42 -10.04 6.25
N ASN A 401 -11.35 -9.25 6.37
CA ASN A 401 -10.47 -8.99 5.26
C ASN A 401 -9.24 -9.90 5.27
N ILE A 402 -8.78 -10.32 4.09
CA ILE A 402 -7.73 -11.34 3.93
C ILE A 402 -6.67 -10.85 2.96
N ASN A 403 -5.43 -10.71 3.43
CA ASN A 403 -4.23 -10.63 2.60
C ASN A 403 -3.59 -12.03 2.53
N LYS A 404 -3.59 -12.63 1.33
CA LYS A 404 -3.02 -13.96 1.05
C LYS A 404 -1.56 -13.95 0.59
N ASN A 405 -0.94 -12.77 0.49
CA ASN A 405 0.44 -12.64 0.09
C ASN A 405 1.38 -13.13 1.20
N LYS A 406 2.30 -14.03 0.87
CA LYS A 406 3.25 -14.65 1.81
C LYS A 406 4.47 -13.77 2.12
N LEU A 407 4.73 -12.77 1.28
CA LEU A 407 5.91 -11.91 1.35
C LEU A 407 5.56 -10.55 1.95
N ASP A 408 4.38 -10.03 1.64
CA ASP A 408 3.89 -8.74 2.08
C ASP A 408 3.18 -8.81 3.44
N CYS A 409 3.44 -7.85 4.32
CA CYS A 409 2.79 -7.73 5.64
C CYS A 409 1.58 -6.78 5.59
N GLY A 410 0.66 -6.92 6.54
CA GLY A 410 -0.47 -6.02 6.73
C GLY A 410 -1.63 -6.30 5.77
N ASN A 411 -2.86 -6.09 6.23
CA ASN A 411 -3.97 -5.75 5.33
C ASN A 411 -3.91 -4.27 4.93
N ILE A 412 -3.35 -3.43 5.81
CA ILE A 412 -3.07 -2.01 5.62
C ILE A 412 -1.56 -1.83 5.80
N TYR A 413 -0.88 -1.28 4.80
CA TYR A 413 0.58 -1.16 4.79
C TYR A 413 1.05 0.26 4.54
N PHE A 414 2.00 0.70 5.36
CA PHE A 414 2.67 2.00 5.24
C PHE A 414 4.19 1.84 5.29
N THR A 415 4.89 2.65 4.49
CA THR A 415 6.36 2.71 4.49
C THR A 415 6.90 4.13 4.29
N ASN A 416 8.22 4.31 4.45
CA ASN A 416 8.94 5.59 4.34
C ASN A 416 8.57 6.65 5.41
N TYR A 417 8.39 7.92 5.02
CA TYR A 417 8.07 9.07 5.88
C TYR A 417 6.56 9.16 6.10
N ILE A 418 6.11 8.86 7.32
CA ILE A 418 4.70 8.63 7.61
C ILE A 418 4.21 9.62 8.66
N ASN A 419 3.14 10.36 8.35
CA ASN A 419 2.25 10.97 9.33
C ASN A 419 0.92 10.23 9.27
N LEU A 420 0.68 9.33 10.21
CA LEU A 420 -0.47 8.41 10.21
C LEU A 420 -1.33 8.67 11.44
N ILE A 421 -2.62 8.90 11.22
CA ILE A 421 -3.64 9.00 12.27
C ILE A 421 -4.67 7.90 12.01
N ILE A 422 -4.89 7.04 13.00
CA ILE A 422 -5.92 6.01 13.00
C ILE A 422 -6.76 6.16 14.27
N GLU A 423 -8.03 6.53 14.11
CA GLU A 423 -8.87 6.83 15.26
C GLU A 423 -10.28 6.23 15.16
N ASN A 424 -10.85 5.91 16.32
CA ASN A 424 -12.27 5.54 16.46
C ASN A 424 -12.73 4.40 15.52
N SER A 425 -11.81 3.49 15.18
CA SER A 425 -12.03 2.47 14.16
C SER A 425 -12.10 1.07 14.74
N LYS A 426 -12.78 0.17 14.05
CA LYS A 426 -12.93 -1.25 14.41
C LYS A 426 -12.31 -2.13 13.34
N PHE A 427 -11.37 -2.97 13.75
CA PHE A 427 -10.69 -3.94 12.92
C PHE A 427 -10.99 -5.34 13.45
N SER A 428 -11.81 -6.12 12.74
CA SER A 428 -12.28 -7.42 13.22
C SER A 428 -12.10 -8.56 12.23
N ASN A 429 -11.79 -9.75 12.72
CA ASN A 429 -11.75 -10.99 11.92
C ASN A 429 -10.83 -10.90 10.67
N ASN A 430 -9.78 -10.08 10.72
CA ASN A 430 -8.87 -9.91 9.59
C ASN A 430 -7.72 -10.92 9.64
N TYR A 431 -7.22 -11.31 8.48
CA TYR A 431 -6.15 -12.28 8.33
C TYR A 431 -5.07 -11.76 7.39
N CYS A 432 -3.81 -11.87 7.79
CA CYS A 432 -2.65 -11.72 6.91
C CYS A 432 -1.84 -13.02 6.94
N GLU A 433 -1.44 -13.53 5.78
CA GLU A 433 -0.61 -14.74 5.69
C GLU A 433 0.81 -14.50 6.26
N ASN A 434 1.28 -13.24 6.22
CA ASN A 434 2.54 -12.80 6.81
C ASN A 434 2.30 -11.99 8.10
N ASN A 435 3.13 -11.00 8.40
CA ASN A 435 3.09 -10.22 9.63
C ASN A 435 1.98 -9.14 9.62
N GLY A 436 1.48 -8.77 10.79
CA GLY A 436 0.53 -7.67 10.97
C GLY A 436 -0.85 -8.03 10.45
N GLY A 437 -1.71 -8.64 11.28
CA GLY A 437 -3.01 -9.14 10.80
C GLY A 437 -3.94 -8.05 10.30
N VAL A 438 -3.71 -6.80 10.70
CA VAL A 438 -4.41 -5.62 10.19
C VAL A 438 -3.41 -4.62 9.62
N ILE A 439 -2.53 -4.08 10.46
CA ILE A 439 -1.67 -2.95 10.11
C ILE A 439 -0.21 -3.41 10.14
N CYS A 440 0.51 -3.08 9.08
CA CYS A 440 1.96 -3.19 9.03
C CYS A 440 2.58 -1.83 8.74
N ILE A 441 3.51 -1.40 9.60
CA ILE A 441 4.29 -0.18 9.45
C ILE A 441 5.76 -0.58 9.30
N ASN A 442 6.35 -0.22 8.16
CA ASN A 442 7.75 -0.48 7.85
C ASN A 442 8.42 0.80 7.36
N GLY A 443 8.86 1.66 8.29
CA GLY A 443 9.27 3.04 7.96
C GLY A 443 10.76 3.33 8.17
N PHE A 444 11.23 4.40 7.53
CA PHE A 444 12.64 4.84 7.54
C PHE A 444 12.72 6.33 7.93
N SER A 445 12.84 6.62 9.24
CA SER A 445 12.96 7.97 9.86
C SER A 445 11.75 8.94 9.67
N ASP A 446 11.62 9.92 10.56
CA ASP A 446 10.53 10.93 10.64
C ASP A 446 9.10 10.36 10.61
N ILE A 447 8.87 9.31 11.39
CA ILE A 447 7.55 8.67 11.54
C ILE A 447 6.79 9.34 12.68
N ASN A 448 5.58 9.82 12.40
CA ASN A 448 4.59 10.24 13.38
C ASN A 448 3.34 9.37 13.23
N VAL A 449 3.12 8.46 14.18
CA VAL A 449 1.98 7.53 14.19
C VAL A 449 1.13 7.82 15.41
N ASN A 450 -0.16 8.03 15.19
CA ASN A 450 -1.17 8.20 16.23
C ASN A 450 -2.28 7.16 16.02
N ILE A 451 -2.44 6.23 16.97
CA ILE A 451 -3.44 5.16 16.95
C ILE A 451 -4.27 5.30 18.23
N THR A 452 -5.48 5.85 18.13
CA THR A 452 -6.30 6.20 19.29
C THR A 452 -7.72 5.63 19.25
N SER A 453 -8.20 5.13 20.39
CA SER A 453 -9.62 4.74 20.54
C SER A 453 -10.09 3.70 19.53
N ASN A 454 -9.23 2.72 19.18
CA ASN A 454 -9.56 1.67 18.22
C ASN A 454 -9.84 0.32 18.89
N ILE A 455 -10.57 -0.55 18.18
CA ILE A 455 -10.84 -1.93 18.60
C ILE A 455 -10.23 -2.88 17.59
N PHE A 456 -9.28 -3.70 18.02
CA PHE A 456 -8.66 -4.77 17.27
C PHE A 456 -9.09 -6.11 17.86
N ASN A 457 -9.99 -6.82 17.17
CA ASN A 457 -10.61 -8.04 17.70
C ASN A 457 -10.53 -9.22 16.73
N LYS A 458 -10.06 -10.39 17.19
CA LYS A 458 -10.03 -11.63 16.38
C LYS A 458 -9.24 -11.51 15.07
N ASN A 459 -8.19 -10.68 15.05
CA ASN A 459 -7.30 -10.60 13.89
C ASN A 459 -6.18 -11.63 14.01
N SER A 460 -5.62 -12.07 12.87
CA SER A 460 -4.58 -13.10 12.87
C SER A 460 -3.49 -12.93 11.81
N ALA A 461 -2.26 -13.37 12.16
CA ALA A 461 -1.06 -13.20 11.36
C ALA A 461 0.05 -14.22 11.70
N LEU A 462 1.17 -14.17 10.98
CA LEU A 462 2.41 -14.85 11.35
C LEU A 462 3.01 -14.27 12.64
N ASN A 463 3.22 -12.95 12.67
CA ASN A 463 3.64 -12.17 13.84
C ASN A 463 2.76 -10.93 13.96
N GLY A 464 2.44 -10.50 15.18
CA GLY A 464 1.60 -9.32 15.40
C GLY A 464 0.20 -9.55 14.87
N GLY A 465 -0.62 -10.29 15.61
CA GLY A 465 -1.96 -10.71 15.13
C GLY A 465 -2.86 -9.53 14.72
N SER A 466 -2.58 -8.31 15.17
CA SER A 466 -3.18 -7.08 14.67
C SER A 466 -2.17 -6.09 14.10
N LEU A 467 -1.15 -5.75 14.88
CA LEU A 467 -0.22 -4.66 14.58
C LEU A 467 1.20 -5.18 14.49
N PHE A 468 1.88 -4.85 13.40
CA PHE A 468 3.30 -5.12 13.21
C PHE A 468 4.03 -3.81 12.90
N ILE A 469 5.00 -3.47 13.73
CA ILE A 469 5.84 -2.27 13.55
C ILE A 469 7.29 -2.72 13.42
N LYS A 470 7.93 -2.29 12.34
CA LYS A 470 9.37 -2.46 12.11
C LYS A 470 10.00 -1.13 11.72
N GLU A 471 11.01 -0.75 12.48
CA GLU A 471 11.82 0.43 12.17
C GLU A 471 13.02 0.08 11.30
N GLY A 472 13.23 0.87 10.25
CA GLY A 472 14.48 0.90 9.52
C GLY A 472 15.60 1.62 10.27
N LEU A 473 16.80 1.65 9.67
CA LEU A 473 17.95 2.40 10.18
C LEU A 473 17.63 3.91 10.15
N ILE A 474 17.70 4.56 11.31
CA ILE A 474 17.43 6.00 11.45
C ILE A 474 18.76 6.76 11.43
N PRO A 475 18.89 7.86 10.65
CA PRO A 475 20.02 8.76 10.79
C PRO A 475 20.10 9.37 12.20
N PRO A 476 21.30 9.66 12.72
CA PRO A 476 21.44 10.38 13.99
C PRO A 476 20.68 11.73 13.93
N ASN A 477 20.00 12.11 15.01
CA ASN A 477 19.16 13.31 15.18
C ASN A 477 17.73 13.29 14.59
N ARG A 478 17.22 12.14 14.13
CA ARG A 478 15.79 11.98 13.83
C ARG A 478 15.11 11.10 14.88
N TYR A 479 13.88 11.45 15.22
CA TYR A 479 13.07 10.72 16.19
C TYR A 479 11.76 10.31 15.55
N ASN A 480 11.36 9.07 15.81
CA ASN A 480 10.01 8.61 15.51
C ASN A 480 9.14 8.78 16.75
N THR A 481 7.89 9.17 16.55
CA THR A 481 6.88 9.32 17.61
C THR A 481 5.74 8.33 17.36
N TYR A 482 5.45 7.49 18.36
CA TYR A 482 4.33 6.56 18.32
C TYR A 482 3.41 6.85 19.51
N ASN A 483 2.25 7.42 19.23
CA ASN A 483 1.21 7.66 20.22
C ASN A 483 0.14 6.58 20.04
N ILE A 484 0.02 5.66 20.98
CA ILE A 484 -0.94 4.55 20.91
C ILE A 484 -1.78 4.58 22.19
N HIS A 485 -3.03 5.06 22.14
CA HIS A 485 -3.84 5.26 23.35
C HIS A 485 -5.26 4.74 23.25
N ASN A 486 -5.82 4.34 24.39
CA ASN A 486 -7.24 3.99 24.51
C ASN A 486 -7.68 2.88 23.53
N ASN A 487 -6.77 1.98 23.12
CA ASN A 487 -7.09 0.91 22.20
C ASN A 487 -7.37 -0.40 22.93
N TYR A 488 -8.22 -1.23 22.31
CA TYR A 488 -8.57 -2.56 22.78
C TYR A 488 -8.05 -3.61 21.80
N PHE A 489 -7.11 -4.43 22.24
CA PHE A 489 -6.61 -5.58 21.51
C PHE A 489 -7.10 -6.86 22.17
N THR A 490 -8.08 -7.51 21.55
CA THR A 490 -8.77 -8.66 22.14
C THR A 490 -8.82 -9.86 21.20
N ASN A 491 -8.59 -11.07 21.71
CA ASN A 491 -8.74 -12.32 20.95
C ASN A 491 -7.91 -12.40 19.64
N ASN A 492 -6.83 -11.63 19.52
CA ASN A 492 -5.97 -11.68 18.35
C ASN A 492 -4.99 -12.85 18.46
N THR A 493 -4.59 -13.39 17.32
CA THR A 493 -3.73 -14.58 17.27
C THR A 493 -2.53 -14.40 16.35
N ALA A 494 -1.33 -14.68 16.85
CA ALA A 494 -0.13 -14.80 16.02
C ALA A 494 0.36 -16.24 16.01
N LYS A 495 0.85 -16.71 14.86
CA LYS A 495 1.44 -18.05 14.76
C LYS A 495 2.74 -18.16 15.56
N ASN A 496 3.56 -17.11 15.55
CA ASN A 496 4.88 -17.11 16.17
C ASN A 496 4.91 -16.15 17.36
N PHE A 497 5.01 -14.83 17.11
CA PHE A 497 5.27 -13.83 18.14
C PHE A 497 4.23 -12.72 18.18
N GLY A 498 3.89 -12.25 19.38
CA GLY A 498 3.07 -11.04 19.54
C GLY A 498 1.62 -11.25 19.14
N GLY A 499 0.83 -11.91 19.98
CA GLY A 499 -0.54 -12.31 19.61
C GLY A 499 -1.42 -11.14 19.18
N ALA A 500 -1.24 -9.95 19.76
CA ALA A 500 -1.81 -8.71 19.25
C ALA A 500 -0.77 -7.83 18.54
N ILE A 501 0.36 -7.54 19.20
CA ILE A 501 1.32 -6.54 18.76
C ILE A 501 2.71 -7.16 18.64
N TYR A 502 3.38 -6.90 17.53
CA TYR A 502 4.80 -7.17 17.35
C TYR A 502 5.52 -5.85 17.04
N SER A 503 6.63 -5.59 17.72
CA SER A 503 7.43 -4.40 17.52
C SER A 503 8.93 -4.67 17.45
N GLU A 504 9.58 -4.08 16.46
CA GLU A 504 11.03 -4.08 16.27
C GLU A 504 11.54 -2.62 16.17
N PHE A 505 11.92 -2.05 17.31
CA PHE A 505 12.44 -0.68 17.42
C PHE A 505 13.97 -0.67 17.46
N ASN A 506 14.59 0.22 16.67
CA ASN A 506 16.05 0.32 16.54
C ASN A 506 16.62 1.57 17.23
N CYS A 507 15.84 2.62 17.49
CA CYS A 507 16.33 3.88 18.07
C CYS A 507 15.45 4.39 19.21
N THR A 508 15.95 5.37 19.98
CA THR A 508 15.21 5.99 21.09
C THR A 508 13.97 6.69 20.55
N TYR A 509 12.80 6.13 20.81
CA TYR A 509 11.51 6.73 20.47
C TYR A 509 10.90 7.37 21.73
N ILE A 510 10.01 8.33 21.53
CA ILE A 510 9.09 8.82 22.58
C ILE A 510 7.76 8.16 22.26
N SER A 511 7.41 7.10 22.99
CA SER A 511 6.09 6.47 22.86
C SER A 511 5.28 6.87 24.06
N ASP A 512 4.22 7.63 23.81
CA ASP A 512 3.15 7.76 24.79
C ASP A 512 2.14 6.64 24.48
N SER A 513 1.99 5.68 25.40
CA SER A 513 1.24 4.43 25.22
C SER A 513 0.17 4.20 26.31
N GLY A 514 -0.50 5.26 26.76
CA GLY A 514 -1.44 5.21 27.87
C GLY A 514 -2.81 4.55 27.57
N ASN A 515 -3.37 3.86 28.57
CA ASN A 515 -4.74 3.33 28.60
C ASN A 515 -5.10 2.30 27.52
N ASN A 516 -4.15 1.46 27.09
CA ASN A 516 -4.48 0.34 26.19
C ASN A 516 -4.84 -0.91 26.97
N THR A 517 -5.80 -1.68 26.47
CA THR A 517 -6.20 -2.99 27.02
C THR A 517 -5.83 -4.09 26.03
N ILE A 518 -4.95 -5.00 26.45
CA ILE A 518 -4.44 -6.12 25.64
C ILE A 518 -4.80 -7.41 26.36
N THR A 519 -5.88 -8.06 25.95
CA THR A 519 -6.44 -9.22 26.67
C THR A 519 -6.84 -10.38 25.77
N TYR A 520 -6.74 -11.60 26.29
CA TYR A 520 -7.16 -12.82 25.58
C TYR A 520 -6.50 -13.04 24.21
N ASN A 521 -5.32 -12.47 23.99
CA ASN A 521 -4.57 -12.69 22.75
C ASN A 521 -3.68 -13.93 22.88
N ASN A 522 -3.35 -14.58 21.77
CA ASN A 522 -2.58 -15.81 21.76
C ASN A 522 -1.41 -15.76 20.78
N ALA A 523 -0.24 -16.26 21.19
CA ALA A 523 0.92 -16.45 20.32
C ALA A 523 1.42 -17.91 20.40
N GLY A 524 2.06 -18.42 19.35
CA GLY A 524 2.58 -19.78 19.36
C GLY A 524 3.91 -19.96 20.10
N ILE A 525 4.77 -18.92 20.12
CA ILE A 525 6.14 -19.00 20.65
C ILE A 525 6.32 -18.10 21.87
N ALA A 526 6.08 -16.78 21.73
CA ALA A 526 6.27 -15.84 22.83
C ALA A 526 5.44 -14.56 22.64
N GLY A 527 5.17 -13.86 23.75
CA GLY A 527 4.45 -12.59 23.74
C GLY A 527 2.99 -12.76 23.35
N GLY A 528 2.22 -13.50 24.14
CA GLY A 528 0.80 -13.77 23.87
C GLY A 528 0.00 -12.49 23.62
N GLY A 529 0.28 -11.42 24.35
CA GLY A 529 -0.24 -10.07 24.05
C GLY A 529 0.69 -9.30 23.12
N MET A 530 1.93 -9.07 23.58
CA MET A 530 2.91 -8.28 22.84
C MET A 530 4.29 -8.93 22.80
N PHE A 531 4.99 -8.78 21.68
CA PHE A 531 6.38 -9.19 21.54
C PHE A 531 7.28 -8.07 21.03
N SER A 532 8.44 -7.90 21.67
CA SER A 532 9.47 -6.92 21.31
C SER A 532 10.76 -7.60 20.85
N SER A 533 11.30 -7.18 19.70
CA SER A 533 12.58 -7.68 19.18
C SER A 533 13.64 -6.59 18.96
N GLY A 534 13.48 -5.44 19.63
CA GLY A 534 14.36 -4.27 19.50
C GLY A 534 15.58 -4.27 20.43
N LEU A 535 16.30 -3.15 20.46
CA LEU A 535 17.37 -2.91 21.44
C LEU A 535 16.80 -2.74 22.87
N MET A 536 17.51 -3.27 23.86
CA MET A 536 17.14 -3.26 25.28
C MET A 536 16.75 -1.85 25.78
N GLY A 537 15.65 -1.75 26.52
CA GLY A 537 15.17 -0.48 27.12
C GLY A 537 14.47 0.45 26.12
N LYS A 538 13.97 -0.12 25.02
CA LYS A 538 13.24 0.60 23.96
C LYS A 538 12.01 -0.21 23.58
N THR A 539 11.07 -0.35 24.51
CA THR A 539 9.76 -0.97 24.28
C THR A 539 8.52 -0.10 24.58
N LEU A 540 7.37 -0.47 24.01
CA LEU A 540 6.07 0.14 24.31
C LEU A 540 5.60 -0.05 25.78
N VAL A 541 6.26 -0.89 26.58
CA VAL A 541 5.82 -1.33 27.93
C VAL A 541 6.21 -0.36 29.05
N GLU A 542 7.00 0.68 28.79
CA GLU A 542 7.57 1.52 29.87
C GLU A 542 6.57 2.41 30.64
N ASN A 543 5.25 2.22 30.48
CA ASN A 543 4.22 3.04 31.11
C ASN A 543 3.20 2.23 31.94
N ASN A 544 2.95 2.70 33.17
CA ASN A 544 2.05 2.09 34.18
C ASN A 544 0.55 2.06 33.81
N GLN A 545 0.19 2.35 32.56
CA GLN A 545 -1.20 2.52 32.10
C GLN A 545 -1.63 1.45 31.07
N LEU A 546 -0.83 0.41 30.86
CA LEU A 546 -1.18 -0.74 30.02
C LEU A 546 -1.84 -1.85 30.84
N ILE A 547 -3.01 -2.32 30.40
CA ILE A 547 -3.72 -3.43 31.03
C ILE A 547 -3.48 -4.69 30.21
N PHE A 548 -2.69 -5.61 30.74
CA PHE A 548 -2.53 -6.95 30.18
C PHE A 548 -3.24 -7.99 31.05
N ALA A 549 -4.07 -8.83 30.44
CA ALA A 549 -4.72 -9.93 31.16
C ALA A 549 -5.02 -11.12 30.24
N ASN A 550 -4.79 -12.33 30.75
CA ASN A 550 -5.18 -13.59 30.10
C ASN A 550 -4.68 -13.75 28.66
N ASN A 551 -3.50 -13.19 28.32
CA ASN A 551 -2.88 -13.49 27.05
C ASN A 551 -2.00 -14.74 27.20
N THR A 552 -1.99 -15.60 26.19
CA THR A 552 -1.42 -16.94 26.31
C THR A 552 -0.40 -17.27 25.25
N VAL A 553 0.51 -18.15 25.62
CA VAL A 553 1.31 -18.95 24.69
C VAL A 553 1.01 -20.41 24.98
N ASN A 554 0.46 -21.11 23.99
CA ASN A 554 -0.15 -22.45 24.10
C ASN A 554 -1.29 -22.49 25.15
N SER A 555 -0.95 -22.49 26.44
CA SER A 555 -1.90 -22.44 27.56
C SER A 555 -1.35 -21.68 28.78
N ASN A 556 -0.10 -21.22 28.71
CA ASN A 556 0.55 -20.50 29.80
C ASN A 556 0.31 -19.00 29.62
N ILE A 557 0.09 -18.29 30.73
CA ILE A 557 -0.03 -16.83 30.70
C ILE A 557 1.31 -16.24 30.30
N ASN A 558 1.33 -15.51 29.18
CA ASN A 558 2.49 -14.79 28.69
C ASN A 558 1.97 -13.48 28.09
N ASN A 559 1.85 -12.46 28.94
CA ASN A 559 1.25 -11.18 28.58
C ASN A 559 2.10 -10.41 27.57
N TYR A 560 3.39 -10.35 27.83
CA TYR A 560 4.38 -9.72 26.96
C TYR A 560 5.71 -10.44 27.14
N SER A 561 6.54 -10.40 26.11
CA SER A 561 7.88 -11.00 26.11
C SER A 561 8.77 -10.24 25.13
N SER A 562 10.08 -10.36 25.28
CA SER A 562 11.02 -9.96 24.23
C SER A 562 11.87 -11.12 23.75
N ILE A 563 12.79 -10.83 22.81
CA ILE A 563 13.94 -11.70 22.56
C ILE A 563 14.78 -11.87 23.84
N PRO A 564 15.52 -12.99 23.98
CA PRO A 564 16.47 -13.17 25.07
C PRO A 564 17.46 -12.01 25.17
N SER A 565 17.64 -11.53 26.39
CA SER A 565 18.38 -10.31 26.67
C SER A 565 19.62 -10.56 27.52
N TYR A 566 19.50 -11.38 28.57
CA TYR A 566 20.64 -11.78 29.40
C TYR A 566 20.42 -13.15 30.05
N VAL A 567 21.50 -13.75 30.56
CA VAL A 567 21.48 -15.01 31.31
C VAL A 567 21.99 -14.79 32.73
N LEU A 568 21.39 -15.46 33.71
CA LEU A 568 21.89 -15.52 35.07
C LEU A 568 22.25 -16.97 35.45
N LEU A 569 23.39 -17.14 36.11
CA LEU A 569 23.77 -18.42 36.68
C LEU A 569 22.85 -18.75 37.86
N ASN A 570 22.18 -19.91 37.79
CA ASN A 570 21.28 -20.40 38.84
C ASN A 570 21.82 -21.69 39.49
N THR A 571 23.14 -21.90 39.42
CA THR A 571 23.80 -23.07 40.01
C THR A 571 24.21 -22.72 41.43
N THR A 572 23.69 -23.46 42.42
CA THR A 572 24.13 -23.33 43.82
C THR A 572 25.22 -24.35 44.09
N LEU A 573 26.48 -23.89 44.23
CA LEU A 573 27.60 -24.76 44.61
C LEU A 573 27.66 -24.83 46.15
N THR A 574 27.38 -26.00 46.72
CA THR A 574 27.48 -26.21 48.17
C THR A 574 28.93 -26.48 48.58
N LYS A 575 29.43 -25.86 49.66
CA LYS A 575 30.82 -26.01 50.17
C LYS A 575 31.33 -27.46 50.32
N LYS A 576 30.45 -28.46 50.42
CA LYS A 576 30.81 -29.88 50.54
C LYS A 576 31.21 -30.56 49.21
N SER A 577 31.04 -29.92 48.06
CA SER A 577 31.32 -30.50 46.73
C SER A 577 32.58 -29.93 46.04
N ASN A 578 33.48 -29.28 46.78
CA ASN A 578 34.57 -28.46 46.21
C ASN A 578 35.77 -29.24 45.64
N ASN A 579 35.69 -30.57 45.52
CA ASN A 579 36.72 -31.33 44.80
C ASN A 579 36.39 -31.38 43.32
N ILE A 580 36.71 -30.29 42.60
CA ILE A 580 36.67 -30.27 41.14
C ILE A 580 37.93 -30.98 40.65
N ILE A 581 37.77 -32.17 40.07
CA ILE A 581 38.87 -32.94 39.47
C ILE A 581 39.09 -32.43 38.05
N THR A 582 40.36 -32.25 37.66
CA THR A 582 40.71 -31.84 36.29
C THR A 582 40.13 -32.83 35.28
N GLY A 583 39.35 -32.32 34.31
CA GLY A 583 38.64 -33.14 33.33
C GLY A 583 37.24 -33.61 33.76
N ALA A 584 36.80 -33.31 34.99
CA ALA A 584 35.43 -33.56 35.42
C ALA A 584 34.45 -32.52 34.82
N VAL A 585 33.22 -32.97 34.56
CA VAL A 585 32.13 -32.11 34.08
C VAL A 585 31.58 -31.28 35.23
N LEU A 586 31.57 -29.96 35.09
CA LEU A 586 30.90 -29.04 36.02
C LEU A 586 29.52 -28.65 35.45
N PRO A 587 28.41 -29.24 35.92
CA PRO A 587 27.09 -28.92 35.40
C PRO A 587 26.67 -27.52 35.85
N LEU A 588 26.50 -26.61 34.89
CA LEU A 588 25.98 -25.26 35.12
C LEU A 588 24.55 -25.14 34.60
N LYS A 589 23.66 -24.64 35.46
CA LYS A 589 22.30 -24.24 35.12
C LYS A 589 22.22 -22.73 34.97
N PHE A 590 21.70 -22.28 33.83
CA PHE A 590 21.42 -20.87 33.55
C PHE A 590 19.91 -20.64 33.46
N LEU A 591 19.49 -19.45 33.85
CA LEU A 591 18.16 -18.91 33.55
C LEU A 591 18.32 -17.86 32.46
N LEU A 592 17.45 -17.92 31.45
CA LEU A 592 17.41 -16.98 30.35
C LEU A 592 16.32 -15.94 30.64
N TYR A 593 16.68 -14.68 30.56
CA TYR A 593 15.78 -13.57 30.82
C TYR A 593 15.58 -12.72 29.56
N ASP A 594 14.37 -12.21 29.43
CA ASP A 594 14.02 -11.20 28.44
C ASP A 594 14.33 -9.77 28.97
N GLU A 595 14.07 -8.73 28.17
CA GLU A 595 14.38 -7.35 28.55
C GLU A 595 13.48 -6.80 29.67
N TYR A 596 12.41 -7.52 30.00
CA TYR A 596 11.45 -7.18 31.06
C TYR A 596 11.71 -7.94 32.36
N ASN A 597 12.82 -8.69 32.42
CA ASN A 597 13.15 -9.60 33.53
C ASN A 597 12.19 -10.78 33.68
N ASN A 598 11.45 -11.15 32.63
CA ASN A 598 10.70 -12.41 32.62
C ASN A 598 11.66 -13.57 32.32
N ILE A 599 11.43 -14.71 32.98
CA ILE A 599 12.13 -15.96 32.64
C ILE A 599 11.54 -16.48 31.32
N ILE A 600 12.40 -16.76 30.35
CA ILE A 600 11.98 -17.31 29.05
C ILE A 600 11.75 -18.82 29.19
N GLU A 601 10.50 -19.23 29.05
CA GLU A 601 10.11 -20.64 28.95
C GLU A 601 9.96 -21.06 27.49
N ASP A 602 11.00 -21.69 26.94
CA ASP A 602 10.98 -22.17 25.55
C ASP A 602 10.28 -23.54 25.41
N SER A 603 8.99 -23.56 25.68
CA SER A 603 8.15 -24.77 25.51
C SER A 603 8.11 -25.27 24.05
N THR A 604 8.44 -24.41 23.09
CA THR A 604 8.44 -24.72 21.66
C THR A 604 9.78 -25.23 21.12
N MET A 605 10.84 -25.22 21.94
CA MET A 605 12.22 -25.49 21.52
C MET A 605 12.71 -24.56 20.38
N TYR A 606 12.24 -23.32 20.34
CA TYR A 606 12.66 -22.33 19.35
C TYR A 606 14.10 -21.85 19.57
N TYR A 607 14.54 -21.79 20.83
CA TYR A 607 15.90 -21.47 21.27
C TYR A 607 16.68 -22.74 21.64
N SER A 608 16.50 -23.82 20.89
CA SER A 608 17.14 -25.13 21.16
C SER A 608 18.67 -25.11 21.09
N ASN A 609 19.28 -24.05 20.54
CA ASN A 609 20.72 -23.88 20.47
C ASN A 609 21.12 -22.44 20.81
N LEU A 610 21.79 -22.24 21.94
CA LEU A 610 22.31 -20.96 22.41
C LEU A 610 23.80 -21.13 22.73
N ASN A 611 24.64 -20.29 22.13
CA ASN A 611 26.07 -20.24 22.44
C ASN A 611 26.32 -19.15 23.47
N ILE A 612 26.77 -19.55 24.66
CA ILE A 612 27.16 -18.63 25.73
C ILE A 612 28.68 -18.54 25.73
N LYS A 613 29.22 -17.33 25.55
CA LYS A 613 30.65 -17.05 25.72
C LYS A 613 30.84 -16.37 27.08
N ASN A 614 31.43 -17.09 28.02
CA ASN A 614 31.76 -16.57 29.35
C ASN A 614 33.25 -16.76 29.63
N ASP A 615 33.84 -15.78 30.31
CA ASP A 615 35.14 -15.91 30.93
C ASP A 615 34.93 -16.43 32.37
N VAL A 616 35.51 -17.58 32.69
CA VAL A 616 35.43 -18.17 34.04
C VAL A 616 36.69 -17.79 34.81
N GLU A 617 36.54 -16.91 35.81
CA GLU A 617 37.63 -16.56 36.73
C GLU A 617 37.59 -17.51 37.94
N LEU A 618 38.61 -18.36 38.09
CA LEU A 618 38.76 -19.21 39.27
C LEU A 618 39.62 -18.47 40.31
N ARG A 619 38.98 -18.06 41.41
CA ARG A 619 39.68 -17.50 42.58
C ARG A 619 39.92 -18.60 43.59
N PHE A 620 41.19 -18.94 43.78
CA PHE A 620 41.60 -19.86 44.85
C PHE A 620 42.05 -19.03 46.05
N ASP A 621 41.74 -19.50 47.26
CA ASP A 621 42.38 -18.99 48.46
C ASP A 621 43.90 -19.24 48.37
N ASP A 622 44.70 -18.43 49.05
CA ASP A 622 46.15 -18.59 49.08
C ASP A 622 46.51 -20.05 49.42
N ILE A 623 47.29 -20.69 48.55
CA ILE A 623 47.76 -22.05 48.78
C ILE A 623 48.83 -21.99 49.87
N GLU A 624 48.47 -22.40 51.08
CA GLU A 624 49.42 -22.52 52.18
C GLU A 624 50.35 -23.72 51.92
N ILE A 625 51.55 -23.43 51.42
CA ILE A 625 52.60 -24.44 51.24
C ILE A 625 53.39 -24.54 52.54
N THR A 626 53.12 -25.57 53.34
CA THR A 626 53.93 -25.87 54.52
C THR A 626 55.21 -26.57 54.09
N VAL A 627 56.32 -25.82 54.02
CA VAL A 627 57.64 -26.42 53.78
C VAL A 627 58.09 -27.08 55.09
N SER A 628 58.14 -28.41 55.10
CA SER A 628 58.59 -29.19 56.26
C SER A 628 60.05 -28.87 56.60
N GLU A 629 60.42 -28.92 57.89
CA GLU A 629 61.82 -28.78 58.28
C GLU A 629 62.68 -29.92 57.71
N CYS A 630 63.94 -29.61 57.40
CA CYS A 630 64.90 -30.63 56.97
C CYS A 630 65.17 -31.67 58.06
N GLY A 631 65.40 -32.92 57.66
CA GLY A 631 65.78 -33.98 58.59
C GLY A 631 67.05 -33.62 59.37
N VAL A 632 67.23 -34.22 60.55
CA VAL A 632 68.31 -33.88 61.52
C VAL A 632 69.73 -33.93 60.93
N ASN A 633 69.93 -34.67 59.83
CA ASN A 633 71.22 -34.82 59.15
C ASN A 633 71.26 -34.22 57.73
N GLN A 634 70.23 -33.48 57.32
CA GLN A 634 70.17 -32.79 56.04
C GLN A 634 70.56 -31.31 56.19
N ILE A 635 71.04 -30.71 55.11
CA ILE A 635 71.45 -29.30 55.06
C ILE A 635 70.29 -28.47 54.54
N LYS A 636 69.95 -27.39 55.26
CA LYS A 636 69.01 -26.39 54.78
C LYS A 636 69.64 -25.55 53.67
N MET A 637 69.01 -25.56 52.50
CA MET A 637 69.40 -24.82 51.31
C MET A 637 68.24 -23.93 50.86
N TYR A 638 68.52 -22.83 50.17
CA TYR A 638 67.48 -21.96 49.60
C TYR A 638 67.74 -21.80 48.11
N ASN A 639 66.68 -21.93 47.31
CA ASN A 639 66.80 -21.71 45.87
C ASN A 639 66.87 -20.20 45.56
N HIS A 640 66.98 -19.84 44.28
CA HIS A 640 67.03 -18.44 43.84
C HIS A 640 65.79 -17.60 44.22
N ASN A 641 64.67 -18.25 44.57
CA ASN A 641 63.43 -17.60 45.02
C ASN A 641 63.29 -17.59 46.56
N GLY A 642 64.32 -18.00 47.31
CA GLY A 642 64.29 -18.02 48.78
C GLY A 642 63.44 -19.15 49.38
N ILE A 643 63.09 -20.19 48.60
CA ILE A 643 62.33 -21.35 49.09
C ILE A 643 63.30 -22.36 49.72
N LEU A 644 63.03 -22.77 50.96
CA LEU A 644 63.79 -23.79 51.68
C LEU A 644 63.65 -25.15 50.98
N TYR A 645 64.78 -25.81 50.73
CA TYR A 645 64.86 -27.22 50.36
C TYR A 645 66.02 -27.88 51.12
N CYS A 646 66.03 -29.21 51.14
CA CYS A 646 66.97 -29.98 51.94
C CYS A 646 67.89 -30.80 51.04
N GLU A 647 69.19 -30.77 51.31
CA GLU A 647 70.17 -31.63 50.65
C GLU A 647 70.82 -32.59 51.63
N ASP A 648 71.14 -33.80 51.18
CA ASP A 648 72.00 -34.70 51.94
C ASP A 648 73.46 -34.22 51.90
N PRO A 649 74.20 -34.29 53.02
CA PRO A 649 75.59 -33.84 53.07
C PRO A 649 76.49 -34.70 52.18
N LEU A 650 77.32 -34.06 51.36
CA LEU A 650 78.35 -34.71 50.56
C LEU A 650 79.54 -35.07 51.43
N CYS A 651 79.96 -36.34 51.45
CA CYS A 651 81.14 -36.80 52.19
C CYS A 651 82.28 -37.18 51.26
N LYS A 652 83.52 -37.12 51.78
CA LYS A 652 84.72 -37.56 51.05
C LYS A 652 84.57 -39.01 50.58
N PRO A 653 85.13 -39.39 49.41
CA PRO A 653 84.98 -40.74 48.84
C PRO A 653 85.42 -41.89 49.74
N GLY A 654 86.24 -41.63 50.77
CA GLY A 654 86.66 -42.62 51.75
C GLY A 654 85.69 -42.89 52.89
N CYS A 655 84.51 -42.26 52.91
CA CYS A 655 83.50 -42.45 53.95
C CYS A 655 82.48 -43.53 53.53
N PRO A 656 82.37 -44.67 54.23
CA PRO A 656 81.44 -45.77 53.89
C PRO A 656 80.00 -45.47 54.36
N VAL A 657 79.39 -44.46 53.75
CA VAL A 657 78.02 -44.01 54.07
C VAL A 657 77.02 -45.12 53.76
N GLY A 658 76.22 -45.52 54.75
CA GLY A 658 75.20 -46.57 54.61
C GLY A 658 75.66 -47.97 55.05
N GLU A 659 76.97 -48.18 55.25
CA GLU A 659 77.53 -49.46 55.73
C GLU A 659 78.01 -49.35 57.18
N SER A 660 79.02 -48.51 57.42
CA SER A 660 79.64 -48.33 58.74
C SER A 660 79.74 -46.87 59.20
N ALA A 661 79.30 -45.92 58.38
CA ALA A 661 79.28 -44.50 58.69
C ALA A 661 77.99 -43.79 58.23
N ILE A 662 77.75 -42.64 58.82
CA ILE A 662 76.80 -41.63 58.33
C ILE A 662 77.55 -40.36 57.99
N CYS A 663 77.14 -39.70 56.91
CA CYS A 663 77.63 -38.36 56.62
C CYS A 663 76.80 -37.36 57.42
N ILE A 664 77.47 -36.54 58.23
CA ILE A 664 76.81 -35.47 58.99
C ILE A 664 77.35 -34.11 58.53
N PRO A 665 76.47 -33.11 58.37
CA PRO A 665 76.90 -31.79 57.94
C PRO A 665 77.72 -31.12 59.05
N TYR A 666 78.71 -30.32 58.66
CA TYR A 666 79.53 -29.59 59.64
C TYR A 666 78.84 -28.34 60.15
N TYR A 667 78.18 -27.61 59.25
CA TYR A 667 77.34 -26.45 59.56
C TYR A 667 75.87 -26.80 59.28
N LYS A 668 74.94 -26.17 60.00
CA LYS A 668 73.52 -26.48 59.84
C LYS A 668 72.90 -25.89 58.57
N GLU A 669 73.47 -24.87 57.92
CA GLU A 669 72.78 -24.12 56.86
C GLU A 669 73.73 -23.61 55.74
N LEU A 670 73.21 -23.56 54.51
CA LEU A 670 73.66 -22.79 53.33
C LEU A 670 74.87 -23.26 52.49
N ILE A 671 75.66 -24.25 52.90
CA ILE A 671 76.78 -24.74 52.08
C ILE A 671 76.97 -26.25 52.26
N ASN A 672 76.79 -27.03 51.18
CA ASN A 672 77.07 -28.46 51.14
C ASN A 672 78.49 -28.75 50.61
N ASN A 673 79.50 -28.59 51.47
CA ASN A 673 80.91 -28.71 51.08
C ASN A 673 81.50 -30.07 51.52
N ILE A 674 81.94 -30.86 50.53
CA ILE A 674 82.54 -32.19 50.71
C ILE A 674 83.78 -32.21 51.62
N GLU A 675 84.53 -31.11 51.67
CA GLU A 675 85.73 -30.99 52.51
C GLU A 675 85.42 -30.71 53.97
N LYS A 676 84.23 -30.17 54.26
CA LYS A 676 83.84 -29.75 55.61
C LYS A 676 82.96 -30.77 56.31
N ASN A 677 82.06 -31.44 55.59
CA ASN A 677 81.16 -32.45 56.16
C ASN A 677 81.95 -33.61 56.79
N ARG A 678 81.42 -34.15 57.89
CA ARG A 678 82.12 -35.14 58.72
C ARG A 678 81.56 -36.53 58.48
N CYS A 679 82.45 -37.47 58.19
CA CYS A 679 82.16 -38.88 58.25
C CYS A 679 82.10 -39.31 59.72
N LYS A 680 80.92 -39.69 60.21
CA LYS A 680 80.75 -40.17 61.59
C LYS A 680 80.46 -41.66 61.57
N CYS A 681 81.27 -42.44 62.27
CA CYS A 681 81.08 -43.88 62.36
C CYS A 681 79.78 -44.23 63.09
N LEU A 682 79.11 -45.27 62.61
CA LEU A 682 77.98 -45.87 63.30
C LEU A 682 78.49 -46.52 64.60
N PRO A 683 77.64 -46.61 65.65
CA PRO A 683 78.02 -47.28 66.89
C PRO A 683 78.58 -48.68 66.63
N GLY A 684 79.75 -48.99 67.22
CA GLY A 684 80.47 -50.24 66.97
C GLY A 684 81.55 -50.17 65.90
N TRP A 685 81.76 -49.01 65.26
CA TRP A 685 82.85 -48.77 64.30
C TRP A 685 83.75 -47.60 64.74
N VAL A 686 85.05 -47.73 64.51
CA VAL A 686 86.10 -46.76 64.85
C VAL A 686 87.15 -46.69 63.72
N GLY A 687 87.99 -45.66 63.71
CA GLY A 687 88.96 -45.39 62.64
C GLY A 687 88.57 -44.18 61.79
N ASN A 688 89.53 -43.61 61.06
CA ASN A 688 89.33 -42.38 60.29
C ASN A 688 88.40 -42.55 59.09
N LYS A 689 88.15 -43.79 58.66
CA LYS A 689 87.20 -44.18 57.62
C LYS A 689 86.15 -45.16 58.14
N CYS A 690 86.00 -45.30 59.46
CA CYS A 690 85.07 -46.24 60.10
C CYS A 690 85.28 -47.70 59.66
N GLU A 691 86.54 -48.06 59.43
CA GLU A 691 86.96 -49.33 58.86
C GLU A 691 87.11 -50.43 59.92
N ASN A 692 87.26 -50.08 61.20
CA ASN A 692 87.53 -51.04 62.26
C ASN A 692 86.29 -51.23 63.14
N LYS A 693 85.80 -52.48 63.24
CA LYS A 693 84.71 -52.81 64.16
C LYS A 693 85.25 -52.89 65.59
N ASN A 694 84.73 -52.09 66.50
CA ASN A 694 85.16 -52.05 67.89
C ASN A 694 84.65 -53.28 68.64
N LEU A 695 85.45 -54.33 68.68
CA LEU A 695 85.18 -55.54 69.44
C LEU A 695 85.64 -55.33 70.89
N ILE A 696 84.70 -55.01 71.78
CA ILE A 696 84.97 -54.92 73.23
C ILE A 696 85.28 -56.33 73.73
N ASN A 697 86.51 -56.53 74.22
CA ASN A 697 86.98 -57.78 74.81
C ASN A 697 86.54 -57.80 76.29
N PHE A 698 85.58 -58.65 76.66
CA PHE A 698 85.22 -58.85 78.07
C PHE A 698 86.26 -59.74 78.74
N ARG A 699 87.13 -59.13 79.57
CA ARG A 699 87.84 -59.82 80.65
C ARG A 699 87.98 -58.90 81.86
#